data_AF-A0A9D0XQ79-F1
#
_entry.id   AF-A0A9D0XQ79-F1
#
_cell.length_a   1.000
_cell.length_b   1.000
_cell.length_c   1.000
_cell.angle_alpha   90.00
_cell.angle_beta   90.00
_cell.angle_gamma   90.00
#
_symmetry.space_group_name_H-M   'P 1'
#
loop_
_entity.id
_entity.type
_entity.pdbx_description
1 polymer ?
#
loop_
_entity_poly.entity_id
_entity_poly.type
_entity_poly.pdbx_seq_one_letter_code
_entity_poly.pdbx_strand_id
1 'polypeptide(L)'
;MKTKWMVISSIIVILTILPLGAIHAQGPSGPEEPGYLPGMSEPAPMGGAAIEATSATTYAYSGGPAYDSGWISIDPGEAETLTHNLGGDVDDYVVDMQYWTSSGNNGVNLRYCGGADFGAKSFGGSAEDERVGAYWRSLTTSTITVYRRPEDIYAERVRIRIWVDAYPDYDSGWISLTPGATGTTLNHNLGGNVDDYVVYMEYRNSDSGVNQRYYGGADFGALAFNGTREDDRVGVYWRSLNTTSITLFRRAEDDYAEQVRVRIWVRPNPTYDSGWVSLGTDQVKTLYHNIGGDPDDYVVYMEYWSGGSGINQRYFGGMDFGAHPPSGMNEDDRVGAYWRSLDDSSITVYRRPEDIYAEQVRIRIWRYWTPTYPDYDSGWVSIGQNEAKTITHDLGGDTDDYLVDMQYRMSGNNGVNLRYYGGADFGAKSFGGSAENERVGAYWRSLTSSSITVYRRPEDIYAEQVRVRIWKMPQPDYDSGWVSLAQDTSTTLNHNLGGSIGDYLVDLQYRNTGSGVNQRYYGGADFGDHPPSGMNEDDRVGAYWRSLDNSSITVYRRPEDIYAEQVRVRIWRMAAPDYDSDWTLIGRDVSQTFTHNLGGNPYDYLVVMWQFSASNGVNQRHYGGADFGANPPAGYNADDRVGTYWRSLTSSSITVYRRPEDGFADYVEVRIWRLPSRVFLPLVLRGH
;
A
#
# COMPACT_ATOMS: atom_id res chain seq x y z
N MET A 1 -41.66 -55.97 14.81
CA MET A 1 -42.25 -55.67 16.14
C MET A 1 -41.22 -54.93 16.98
N LYS A 2 -41.64 -54.23 18.05
CA LYS A 2 -40.77 -53.66 19.11
C LYS A 2 -39.99 -54.81 19.82
N THR A 3 -38.91 -54.65 20.60
CA THR A 3 -38.70 -53.70 21.72
C THR A 3 -37.22 -53.69 22.21
N LYS A 4 -36.79 -52.66 22.96
CA LYS A 4 -35.52 -52.56 23.73
C LYS A 4 -35.51 -53.42 25.02
N TRP A 5 -34.32 -53.73 25.57
CA TRP A 5 -33.89 -53.82 27.01
C TRP A 5 -32.37 -54.16 27.04
N MET A 6 -31.48 -53.87 28.01
CA MET A 6 -31.23 -52.76 28.97
C MET A 6 -30.87 -53.19 30.42
N VAL A 7 -29.58 -53.49 30.69
CA VAL A 7 -28.92 -53.66 32.02
C VAL A 7 -27.45 -53.19 31.83
N ILE A 8 -26.83 -52.20 32.49
CA ILE A 8 -26.71 -51.72 33.89
C ILE A 8 -25.67 -52.48 34.75
N SER A 9 -24.65 -51.75 35.21
CA SER A 9 -23.89 -52.04 36.44
C SER A 9 -23.24 -50.76 36.97
N SER A 10 -23.42 -50.51 38.28
CA SER A 10 -22.91 -49.34 39.02
C SER A 10 -22.61 -49.75 40.46
N ILE A 11 -21.58 -49.16 41.07
CA ILE A 11 -21.28 -49.01 42.53
C ILE A 11 -19.84 -48.43 42.61
N ILE A 12 -19.36 -47.62 43.57
CA ILE A 12 -19.83 -46.54 44.46
C ILE A 12 -18.63 -46.26 45.41
N VAL A 13 -18.10 -45.03 45.35
CA VAL A 13 -17.70 -44.12 46.47
C VAL A 13 -16.84 -44.59 47.67
N ILE A 14 -15.76 -43.83 47.96
CA ILE A 14 -15.40 -43.37 49.33
C ILE A 14 -15.06 -41.86 49.28
N LEU A 15 -15.36 -41.14 50.38
CA LEU A 15 -15.26 -39.69 50.60
C LEU A 15 -14.31 -39.40 51.79
N THR A 16 -13.63 -38.25 51.81
CA THR A 16 -13.04 -37.69 53.05
C THR A 16 -13.07 -36.15 53.06
N ILE A 17 -12.96 -35.54 54.25
CA ILE A 17 -13.45 -34.18 54.58
C ILE A 17 -12.31 -33.20 54.98
N LEU A 18 -12.61 -31.90 54.87
CA LEU A 18 -11.85 -30.66 55.13
C LEU A 18 -11.16 -30.54 56.51
N PRO A 19 -10.36 -29.47 56.73
CA PRO A 19 -10.94 -28.30 57.43
C PRO A 19 -10.61 -26.91 56.82
N LEU A 20 -11.29 -25.87 57.33
CA LEU A 20 -11.23 -24.47 56.89
C LEU A 20 -10.01 -23.67 57.40
N GLY A 21 -9.68 -22.59 56.68
CA GLY A 21 -8.89 -21.43 57.12
C GLY A 21 -9.46 -20.14 56.51
N ALA A 22 -9.36 -18.99 57.19
CA ALA A 22 -10.23 -17.83 56.96
C ALA A 22 -9.59 -16.60 56.27
N ILE A 23 -10.39 -15.94 55.44
CA ILE A 23 -10.54 -14.48 55.21
C ILE A 23 -9.27 -13.61 55.18
N HIS A 24 -8.98 -13.05 54.00
CA HIS A 24 -8.59 -11.65 53.88
C HIS A 24 -9.17 -11.01 52.60
N ALA A 25 -9.57 -9.74 52.69
CA ALA A 25 -10.08 -8.98 51.56
C ALA A 25 -8.94 -8.27 50.82
N GLN A 26 -8.98 -8.22 49.50
CA GLN A 26 -8.13 -7.34 48.70
C GLN A 26 -8.95 -6.14 48.21
N GLY A 27 -8.47 -4.94 48.55
CA GLY A 27 -8.85 -3.71 47.85
C GLY A 27 -8.08 -3.59 46.51
N PRO A 28 -8.43 -2.61 45.66
CA PRO A 28 -7.79 -2.43 44.37
C PRO A 28 -6.35 -1.93 44.52
N SER A 29 -5.42 -2.56 43.81
CA SER A 29 -4.06 -2.04 43.59
C SER A 29 -4.07 -1.01 42.47
N GLY A 30 -3.53 0.18 42.71
CA GLY A 30 -3.20 1.13 41.65
C GLY A 30 -1.98 0.69 40.84
N PRO A 31 -1.73 1.28 39.66
CA PRO A 31 -0.51 1.03 38.91
C PRO A 31 0.67 1.80 39.53
N GLU A 32 1.67 1.08 40.05
CA GLU A 32 2.99 1.64 40.36
C GLU A 32 3.92 1.39 39.17
N GLU A 33 4.55 2.44 38.63
CA GLU A 33 5.71 2.29 37.74
C GLU A 33 6.91 1.76 38.54
N PRO A 34 7.72 0.83 37.99
CA PRO A 34 8.89 0.29 38.68
C PRO A 34 10.02 1.33 38.78
N GLY A 35 10.41 1.63 40.02
CA GLY A 35 11.41 2.64 40.35
C GLY A 35 12.85 2.33 39.89
N TYR A 36 13.58 3.43 39.72
CA TYR A 36 14.97 3.56 39.28
C TYR A 36 16.00 2.87 40.21
N LEU A 37 16.97 2.15 39.64
CA LEU A 37 18.15 1.61 40.34
C LEU A 37 19.42 2.39 39.95
N PRO A 38 20.17 2.99 40.90
CA PRO A 38 21.43 3.65 40.57
C PRO A 38 22.60 2.66 40.56
N GLY A 39 23.38 2.66 39.47
CA GLY A 39 24.71 2.05 39.41
C GLY A 39 24.82 0.79 38.56
N MET A 40 24.95 0.97 37.25
CA MET A 40 25.60 -0.01 36.38
C MET A 40 26.65 0.70 35.52
N SER A 41 27.86 0.13 35.51
CA SER A 41 28.88 0.40 34.50
C SER A 41 28.31 0.12 33.11
N GLU A 42 28.68 0.91 32.09
CA GLU A 42 28.29 0.67 30.71
C GLU A 42 28.50 -0.81 30.32
N PRO A 43 27.44 -1.57 30.02
CA PRO A 43 27.63 -2.86 29.39
C PRO A 43 28.21 -2.61 27.99
N ALA A 44 29.22 -3.39 27.62
CA ALA A 44 29.70 -3.41 26.24
C ALA A 44 28.50 -3.58 25.29
N PRO A 45 28.49 -2.92 24.11
CA PRO A 45 27.32 -2.88 23.25
C PRO A 45 26.86 -4.31 23.01
N MET A 46 25.67 -4.64 23.51
CA MET A 46 25.03 -5.90 23.15
C MET A 46 24.98 -5.89 21.64
N GLY A 47 25.58 -6.90 21.02
CA GLY A 47 25.54 -7.08 19.58
C GLY A 47 24.09 -7.12 19.21
N GLY A 48 23.57 -5.99 18.72
CA GLY A 48 22.23 -5.93 18.21
C GLY A 48 22.15 -7.05 17.18
N ALA A 49 21.08 -7.84 17.23
CA ALA A 49 20.58 -8.35 15.97
C ALA A 49 20.49 -7.10 15.09
N ALA A 50 21.34 -7.04 14.06
CA ALA A 50 21.10 -6.07 13.02
C ALA A 50 19.64 -6.32 12.64
N ILE A 51 18.83 -5.26 12.69
CA ILE A 51 17.74 -5.19 11.75
C ILE A 51 18.52 -5.24 10.43
N GLU A 52 18.62 -6.44 9.86
CA GLU A 52 19.16 -6.57 8.51
C GLU A 52 18.34 -5.56 7.73
N ALA A 53 19.01 -4.64 7.06
CA ALA A 53 18.36 -3.75 6.14
C ALA A 53 17.88 -4.62 4.98
N THR A 54 16.76 -5.31 5.23
CA THR A 54 15.88 -5.88 4.23
C THR A 54 15.40 -4.68 3.45
N SER A 55 16.18 -4.30 2.45
CA SER A 55 15.87 -3.30 1.44
C SER A 55 14.39 -3.43 1.13
N ALA A 56 13.60 -2.39 1.40
CA ALA A 56 12.16 -2.52 1.62
C ALA A 56 11.50 -3.34 0.51
N THR A 57 11.29 -4.65 0.73
CA THR A 57 10.86 -5.53 -0.35
C THR A 57 9.42 -5.20 -0.67
N THR A 58 9.19 -4.69 -1.88
CA THR A 58 7.88 -4.29 -2.39
C THR A 58 7.05 -5.53 -2.67
N TYR A 59 6.54 -6.11 -1.59
CA TYR A 59 5.66 -7.26 -1.58
C TYR A 59 4.53 -7.07 -2.60
N ALA A 60 4.48 -7.95 -3.59
CA ALA A 60 3.48 -7.94 -4.62
C ALA A 60 2.11 -8.10 -3.97
N TYR A 61 1.16 -7.25 -4.36
CA TYR A 61 -0.18 -7.19 -3.78
C TYR A 61 -0.27 -6.65 -2.32
N SER A 62 0.77 -6.01 -1.76
CA SER A 62 0.60 -5.15 -0.56
C SER A 62 0.97 -3.68 -0.73
N GLY A 63 1.90 -3.38 -1.63
CA GLY A 63 2.28 -2.01 -2.00
C GLY A 63 2.03 -1.72 -3.47
N GLY A 64 2.19 -0.45 -3.86
CA GLY A 64 2.24 -0.09 -5.28
C GLY A 64 3.42 -0.72 -6.01
N PRO A 65 3.39 -0.72 -7.35
CA PRO A 65 4.49 -1.23 -8.15
C PRO A 65 5.74 -0.36 -7.97
N ALA A 66 6.92 -1.00 -8.00
CA ALA A 66 8.21 -0.32 -8.03
C ALA A 66 8.47 0.37 -9.38
N TYR A 67 7.80 -0.06 -10.46
CA TYR A 67 7.79 0.62 -11.75
C TYR A 67 6.38 0.62 -12.37
N ASP A 68 5.99 1.76 -12.91
CA ASP A 68 4.76 1.94 -13.68
C ASP A 68 5.07 2.71 -14.98
N SER A 69 4.70 2.16 -16.13
CA SER A 69 4.91 2.82 -17.41
C SER A 69 3.94 3.99 -17.68
N GLY A 70 2.85 4.07 -16.91
CA GLY A 70 1.63 4.75 -17.33
C GLY A 70 1.05 4.14 -18.62
N TRP A 71 0.04 4.79 -19.19
CA TRP A 71 -0.57 4.37 -20.45
C TRP A 71 0.24 4.81 -21.67
N ILE A 72 0.99 3.89 -22.26
CA ILE A 72 1.67 4.10 -23.54
C ILE A 72 0.76 3.71 -24.71
N SER A 73 0.83 4.44 -25.81
CA SER A 73 0.24 4.00 -27.09
C SER A 73 1.21 3.07 -27.80
N ILE A 74 0.69 2.05 -28.48
CA ILE A 74 1.49 1.10 -29.28
C ILE A 74 0.68 0.75 -30.53
N ASP A 75 1.23 0.96 -31.72
CA ASP A 75 0.50 0.71 -32.96
C ASP A 75 0.38 -0.80 -33.25
N PRO A 76 -0.64 -1.25 -34.00
CA PRO A 76 -0.85 -2.67 -34.27
C PRO A 76 0.36 -3.29 -34.99
N GLY A 77 0.93 -4.35 -34.41
CA GLY A 77 2.08 -5.06 -34.96
C GLY A 77 3.44 -4.47 -34.55
N GLU A 78 3.47 -3.43 -33.72
CA GLU A 78 4.69 -2.86 -33.17
C GLU A 78 5.11 -3.50 -31.84
N ALA A 79 6.40 -3.37 -31.53
CA ALA A 79 6.99 -3.71 -30.24
C ALA A 79 7.62 -2.46 -29.62
N GLU A 80 7.28 -2.15 -28.37
CA GLU A 80 7.86 -1.04 -27.63
C GLU A 80 8.70 -1.56 -26.46
N THR A 81 9.90 -1.01 -26.25
CA THR A 81 10.79 -1.43 -25.16
C THR A 81 10.86 -0.37 -24.07
N LEU A 82 10.30 -0.71 -22.92
CA LEU A 82 10.18 0.16 -21.76
C LEU A 82 11.39 -0.01 -20.86
N THR A 83 11.87 1.10 -20.29
CA THR A 83 13.04 1.13 -19.40
C THR A 83 12.57 1.44 -17.98
N HIS A 84 12.88 0.54 -17.05
CA HIS A 84 12.50 0.64 -15.63
C HIS A 84 13.69 0.68 -14.67
N ASN A 85 14.88 0.19 -15.06
CA ASN A 85 16.14 0.27 -14.29
C ASN A 85 16.07 -0.25 -12.83
N LEU A 86 15.22 -1.24 -12.53
CA LEU A 86 14.98 -1.71 -11.16
C LEU A 86 16.16 -2.49 -10.53
N GLY A 87 17.04 -3.11 -11.33
CA GLY A 87 18.20 -3.86 -10.82
C GLY A 87 17.83 -5.20 -10.18
N GLY A 88 18.64 -5.69 -9.23
CA GLY A 88 18.33 -6.94 -8.50
C GLY A 88 18.25 -8.20 -9.38
N ASP A 89 17.48 -9.19 -8.92
CA ASP A 89 17.16 -10.39 -9.71
C ASP A 89 15.82 -10.20 -10.46
N VAL A 90 15.80 -10.60 -11.72
CA VAL A 90 14.57 -10.59 -12.54
C VAL A 90 13.57 -11.64 -12.02
N ASP A 91 14.06 -12.69 -11.37
CA ASP A 91 13.21 -13.70 -10.76
C ASP A 91 12.40 -13.13 -9.57
N ASP A 92 12.71 -11.94 -9.03
CA ASP A 92 11.88 -11.30 -8.00
C ASP A 92 10.70 -10.51 -8.60
N TYR A 93 10.69 -10.26 -9.91
CA TYR A 93 9.75 -9.32 -10.53
C TYR A 93 8.36 -9.92 -10.76
N VAL A 94 7.30 -9.27 -10.31
CA VAL A 94 5.91 -9.61 -10.69
C VAL A 94 5.42 -8.56 -11.69
N VAL A 95 5.01 -8.97 -12.89
CA VAL A 95 4.53 -8.06 -13.95
C VAL A 95 3.02 -8.15 -14.13
N ASP A 96 2.33 -7.03 -13.99
CA ASP A 96 0.96 -6.82 -14.44
C ASP A 96 0.93 -6.06 -15.78
N MET A 97 -0.02 -6.41 -16.64
CA MET A 97 -0.21 -5.80 -17.95
C MET A 97 -1.69 -5.56 -18.20
N GLN A 98 -2.08 -4.29 -18.32
CA GLN A 98 -3.46 -3.88 -18.60
C GLN A 98 -3.58 -3.22 -19.97
N TYR A 99 -4.78 -3.29 -20.56
CA TYR A 99 -5.13 -2.70 -21.84
C TYR A 99 -6.10 -1.56 -21.65
N TRP A 100 -6.01 -0.56 -22.51
CA TRP A 100 -7.03 0.47 -22.66
C TRP A 100 -7.36 0.64 -24.13
N THR A 101 -8.64 0.81 -24.43
CA THR A 101 -9.12 1.15 -25.75
C THR A 101 -10.23 2.19 -25.67
N SER A 102 -10.16 3.18 -26.57
CA SER A 102 -11.22 4.16 -26.79
C SER A 102 -12.38 3.59 -27.62
N SER A 103 -12.15 2.46 -28.31
CA SER A 103 -13.15 1.86 -29.20
C SER A 103 -14.09 0.89 -28.48
N GLY A 104 -15.38 1.23 -28.54
CA GLY A 104 -16.46 0.51 -27.86
C GLY A 104 -16.43 0.66 -26.33
N ASN A 105 -17.31 -0.06 -25.65
CA ASN A 105 -17.48 0.07 -24.19
C ASN A 105 -16.40 -0.69 -23.38
N ASN A 106 -15.21 -0.95 -23.92
CA ASN A 106 -14.22 -1.80 -23.26
C ASN A 106 -13.33 -1.04 -22.26
N GLY A 107 -12.96 0.21 -22.51
CA GLY A 107 -12.14 1.02 -21.59
C GLY A 107 -10.88 0.29 -21.11
N VAL A 108 -10.56 0.40 -19.82
CA VAL A 108 -9.53 -0.45 -19.17
C VAL A 108 -10.03 -1.91 -19.13
N ASN A 109 -9.24 -2.83 -19.67
CA ASN A 109 -9.61 -4.23 -19.88
C ASN A 109 -8.41 -5.18 -19.91
N LEU A 110 -8.69 -6.48 -20.01
CA LEU A 110 -7.68 -7.54 -20.14
C LEU A 110 -8.09 -8.61 -21.18
N ARG A 111 -8.80 -8.19 -22.23
CA ARG A 111 -9.30 -9.09 -23.28
C ARG A 111 -8.13 -9.57 -24.16
N TYR A 112 -8.04 -10.87 -24.40
CA TYR A 112 -6.94 -11.51 -25.15
C TYR A 112 -5.55 -11.29 -24.54
N CYS A 113 -5.47 -11.41 -23.21
CA CYS A 113 -4.19 -11.31 -22.49
C CYS A 113 -3.20 -12.42 -22.89
N GLY A 114 -1.92 -12.05 -23.04
CA GLY A 114 -0.89 -12.93 -23.62
C GLY A 114 -0.92 -12.98 -25.16
N GLY A 115 -1.88 -12.31 -25.79
CA GLY A 115 -2.09 -12.30 -27.23
C GLY A 115 -2.76 -13.58 -27.73
N ALA A 116 -3.74 -13.44 -28.62
CA ALA A 116 -4.42 -14.54 -29.29
C ALA A 116 -4.08 -14.57 -30.79
N ASP A 117 -4.25 -15.73 -31.40
CA ASP A 117 -4.08 -16.02 -32.82
C ASP A 117 -5.35 -16.76 -33.24
N PHE A 118 -6.17 -16.20 -34.14
CA PHE A 118 -7.33 -16.91 -34.67
C PHE A 118 -7.01 -17.46 -36.05
N GLY A 119 -7.33 -18.74 -36.27
CA GLY A 119 -7.11 -19.40 -37.54
C GLY A 119 -7.93 -18.82 -38.68
N ALA A 120 -7.56 -19.16 -39.92
CA ALA A 120 -7.91 -18.47 -41.15
C ALA A 120 -9.40 -18.39 -41.58
N LYS A 121 -10.37 -18.69 -40.70
CA LYS A 121 -11.80 -18.53 -41.01
C LYS A 121 -12.34 -17.19 -40.52
N SER A 122 -12.17 -16.19 -41.38
CA SER A 122 -12.91 -14.92 -41.40
C SER A 122 -14.39 -15.08 -40.98
N PHE A 123 -14.81 -14.43 -39.89
CA PHE A 123 -16.23 -14.29 -39.56
C PHE A 123 -16.81 -13.02 -40.20
N GLY A 124 -17.30 -13.15 -41.43
CA GLY A 124 -18.12 -12.10 -42.06
C GLY A 124 -17.36 -11.01 -42.82
N GLY A 125 -16.11 -11.24 -43.23
CA GLY A 125 -15.38 -10.37 -44.17
C GLY A 125 -14.25 -9.54 -43.55
N SER A 126 -13.89 -9.80 -42.29
CA SER A 126 -12.55 -9.48 -41.76
C SER A 126 -11.50 -10.46 -42.32
N ALA A 127 -10.22 -10.15 -42.23
CA ALA A 127 -9.16 -10.91 -42.93
C ALA A 127 -8.88 -12.28 -42.28
N GLU A 128 -8.28 -13.20 -43.06
CA GLU A 128 -7.94 -14.58 -42.65
C GLU A 128 -6.72 -14.66 -41.69
N ASP A 129 -6.38 -13.58 -40.98
CA ASP A 129 -5.17 -13.42 -40.15
C ASP A 129 -5.45 -12.73 -38.80
N GLU A 130 -6.64 -12.87 -38.18
CA GLU A 130 -7.00 -12.12 -36.96
C GLU A 130 -6.15 -12.49 -35.71
N ARG A 131 -5.02 -11.81 -35.53
CA ARG A 131 -4.19 -11.90 -34.31
C ARG A 131 -4.47 -10.69 -33.45
N VAL A 132 -4.89 -10.90 -32.21
CA VAL A 132 -5.41 -9.83 -31.35
C VAL A 132 -4.78 -9.84 -29.95
N GLY A 133 -5.04 -8.80 -29.17
CA GLY A 133 -4.42 -8.60 -27.87
C GLY A 133 -2.95 -8.21 -27.97
N ALA A 134 -2.29 -8.29 -26.81
CA ALA A 134 -0.89 -7.92 -26.65
C ALA A 134 -0.21 -8.85 -25.63
N TYR A 135 1.10 -8.81 -25.55
CA TYR A 135 1.87 -9.50 -24.50
C TYR A 135 3.18 -8.79 -24.21
N TRP A 136 3.81 -9.14 -23.10
CA TRP A 136 5.17 -8.72 -22.76
C TRP A 136 6.15 -9.90 -22.82
N ARG A 137 7.41 -9.56 -23.09
CA ARG A 137 8.56 -10.47 -23.17
C ARG A 137 9.86 -9.73 -22.87
N SER A 138 10.96 -10.47 -22.86
CA SER A 138 12.32 -9.93 -22.81
C SER A 138 12.54 -9.04 -21.59
N LEU A 139 11.95 -9.44 -20.45
CA LEU A 139 12.16 -8.81 -19.16
C LEU A 139 13.61 -9.02 -18.71
N THR A 140 14.27 -7.92 -18.36
CA THR A 140 15.65 -7.85 -17.85
C THR A 140 15.68 -7.02 -16.57
N THR A 141 16.85 -6.87 -15.94
CA THR A 141 16.99 -6.00 -14.76
C THR A 141 16.70 -4.52 -15.05
N SER A 142 16.62 -4.11 -16.31
CA SER A 142 16.44 -2.70 -16.71
C SER A 142 15.33 -2.43 -17.72
N THR A 143 14.90 -3.43 -18.49
CA THR A 143 13.95 -3.27 -19.60
C THR A 143 12.89 -4.37 -19.68
N ILE A 144 11.76 -4.06 -20.28
CA ILE A 144 10.72 -5.02 -20.70
C ILE A 144 10.20 -4.63 -22.08
N THR A 145 9.94 -5.60 -22.97
CA THR A 145 9.38 -5.34 -24.30
C THR A 145 7.92 -5.75 -24.35
N VAL A 146 7.06 -4.82 -24.75
CA VAL A 146 5.63 -5.05 -25.00
C VAL A 146 5.39 -5.18 -26.50
N TYR A 147 4.48 -6.06 -26.92
CA TYR A 147 4.13 -6.25 -28.34
C TYR A 147 2.61 -6.33 -28.50
N ARG A 148 2.07 -5.52 -29.42
CA ARG A 148 0.65 -5.55 -29.81
C ARG A 148 0.50 -6.29 -31.13
N ARG A 149 -0.51 -7.16 -31.26
CA ARG A 149 -0.74 -7.89 -32.51
C ARG A 149 -1.22 -6.97 -33.65
N PRO A 150 -0.93 -7.29 -34.93
CA PRO A 150 -1.27 -6.40 -36.06
C PRO A 150 -2.76 -6.20 -36.31
N GLU A 151 -3.60 -7.13 -35.87
CA GLU A 151 -5.06 -7.07 -36.03
C GLU A 151 -5.79 -6.70 -34.72
N ASP A 152 -5.05 -6.36 -33.66
CA ASP A 152 -5.63 -5.97 -32.38
C ASP A 152 -6.33 -4.60 -32.42
N ILE A 153 -7.51 -4.53 -31.81
CA ILE A 153 -8.27 -3.28 -31.55
C ILE A 153 -8.62 -3.07 -30.07
N TYR A 154 -8.12 -3.93 -29.17
CA TYR A 154 -8.51 -3.95 -27.75
C TYR A 154 -7.46 -3.38 -26.80
N ALA A 155 -6.23 -3.22 -27.29
CA ALA A 155 -5.07 -2.69 -26.58
C ALA A 155 -4.45 -1.49 -27.34
N GLU A 156 -5.28 -0.50 -27.73
CA GLU A 156 -4.82 0.78 -28.32
C GLU A 156 -3.75 1.45 -27.46
N ARG A 157 -3.86 1.29 -26.14
CA ARG A 157 -2.85 1.63 -25.16
C ARG A 157 -2.62 0.44 -24.23
N VAL A 158 -1.40 0.32 -23.75
CA VAL A 158 -1.00 -0.70 -22.78
C VAL A 158 -0.36 -0.03 -21.57
N ARG A 159 -0.36 -0.71 -20.44
CA ARG A 159 0.34 -0.29 -19.23
C ARG A 159 1.00 -1.49 -18.58
N ILE A 160 2.27 -1.31 -18.19
CA ILE A 160 3.07 -2.31 -17.49
C ILE A 160 3.35 -1.81 -16.08
N ARG A 161 3.13 -2.68 -15.11
CA ARG A 161 3.47 -2.45 -13.70
C ARG A 161 4.32 -3.60 -13.18
N ILE A 162 5.38 -3.28 -12.44
CA ILE A 162 6.34 -4.27 -11.92
C ILE A 162 6.50 -4.07 -10.41
N TRP A 163 6.28 -5.13 -9.62
CA TRP A 163 6.65 -5.23 -8.21
C TRP A 163 7.95 -6.04 -8.09
N VAL A 164 8.75 -5.79 -7.04
CA VAL A 164 9.96 -6.57 -6.73
C VAL A 164 9.73 -7.33 -5.43
N ASP A 165 9.31 -8.58 -5.56
CA ASP A 165 8.93 -9.45 -4.44
C ASP A 165 9.68 -10.79 -4.48
N ALA A 166 10.77 -10.85 -3.73
CA ALA A 166 11.60 -12.03 -3.51
C ALA A 166 10.95 -13.08 -2.59
N TYR A 167 9.79 -12.79 -1.99
CA TYR A 167 9.20 -13.57 -0.90
C TYR A 167 7.72 -13.91 -1.12
N PRO A 168 7.37 -14.64 -2.20
CA PRO A 168 6.10 -15.35 -2.27
C PRO A 168 6.03 -16.45 -1.20
N ASP A 169 4.84 -16.75 -0.69
CA ASP A 169 4.65 -17.84 0.28
C ASP A 169 5.02 -19.22 -0.33
N TYR A 170 4.87 -19.36 -1.65
CA TYR A 170 5.41 -20.48 -2.42
C TYR A 170 6.00 -20.02 -3.75
N ASP A 171 7.17 -20.57 -4.08
CA ASP A 171 7.81 -20.47 -5.39
C ASP A 171 8.18 -21.87 -5.89
N SER A 172 7.83 -22.20 -7.13
CA SER A 172 8.26 -23.44 -7.78
C SER A 172 9.72 -23.43 -8.24
N GLY A 173 10.32 -22.23 -8.35
CA GLY A 173 11.48 -21.98 -9.20
C GLY A 173 11.15 -22.25 -10.68
N TRP A 174 12.16 -22.12 -11.54
CA TRP A 174 12.04 -22.46 -12.97
C TRP A 174 12.02 -23.97 -13.18
N ILE A 175 10.88 -24.51 -13.62
CA ILE A 175 10.71 -25.93 -13.95
C ILE A 175 10.48 -26.13 -15.45
N SER A 176 11.11 -27.15 -16.04
CA SER A 176 10.82 -27.54 -17.42
C SER A 176 9.53 -28.37 -17.50
N LEU A 177 8.63 -27.99 -18.40
CA LEU A 177 7.42 -28.77 -18.70
C LEU A 177 7.57 -29.43 -20.07
N THR A 178 7.34 -30.74 -20.17
CA THR A 178 7.27 -31.42 -21.47
C THR A 178 6.03 -30.94 -22.23
N PRO A 179 6.15 -30.48 -23.49
CA PRO A 179 4.98 -30.15 -24.31
C PRO A 179 3.98 -31.31 -24.35
N GLY A 180 2.71 -31.04 -24.08
CA GLY A 180 1.63 -32.02 -24.20
C GLY A 180 1.54 -33.01 -23.05
N ALA A 181 2.27 -32.77 -21.96
CA ALA A 181 2.12 -33.55 -20.73
C ALA A 181 0.67 -33.50 -20.22
N THR A 182 0.19 -34.61 -19.66
CA THR A 182 -1.18 -34.77 -19.13
C THR A 182 -1.48 -33.95 -17.88
N GLY A 183 -0.53 -33.13 -17.41
CA GLY A 183 -0.59 -32.33 -16.18
C GLY A 183 0.66 -32.53 -15.32
N THR A 184 1.22 -31.45 -14.80
CA THR A 184 2.34 -31.45 -13.84
C THR A 184 1.86 -30.83 -12.53
N THR A 185 1.72 -31.63 -11.48
CA THR A 185 1.25 -31.17 -10.17
C THR A 185 2.43 -30.69 -9.32
N LEU A 186 2.32 -29.47 -8.81
CA LEU A 186 3.25 -28.85 -7.88
C LEU A 186 2.63 -28.81 -6.49
N ASN A 187 3.36 -29.27 -5.49
CA ASN A 187 2.91 -29.28 -4.10
C ASN A 187 3.51 -28.07 -3.37
N HIS A 188 2.65 -27.18 -2.88
CA HIS A 188 3.04 -25.98 -2.13
C HIS A 188 2.72 -26.09 -0.64
N ASN A 189 1.75 -26.93 -0.24
CA ASN A 189 1.41 -27.24 1.17
C ASN A 189 1.08 -26.02 2.06
N LEU A 190 0.60 -24.92 1.47
CA LEU A 190 0.38 -23.64 2.17
C LEU A 190 -0.77 -23.70 3.21
N GLY A 191 -1.74 -24.59 3.06
CA GLY A 191 -2.87 -24.71 3.98
C GLY A 191 -3.80 -23.50 3.95
N GLY A 192 -4.49 -23.23 5.06
CA GLY A 192 -5.40 -22.08 5.15
C GLY A 192 -6.59 -22.15 4.19
N ASN A 193 -7.06 -20.98 3.75
CA ASN A 193 -8.14 -20.85 2.78
C ASN A 193 -7.56 -20.59 1.38
N VAL A 194 -7.93 -21.42 0.41
CA VAL A 194 -7.46 -21.27 -0.99
C VAL A 194 -7.96 -19.97 -1.63
N ASP A 195 -9.07 -19.42 -1.13
CA ASP A 195 -9.60 -18.14 -1.60
C ASP A 195 -8.68 -16.94 -1.26
N ASP A 196 -7.71 -17.09 -0.34
CA ASP A 196 -6.76 -16.02 0.00
C ASP A 196 -5.52 -16.03 -0.93
N TYR A 197 -5.39 -17.03 -1.81
CA TYR A 197 -4.22 -17.19 -2.67
C TYR A 197 -4.28 -16.26 -3.87
N VAL A 198 -3.16 -15.69 -4.29
CA VAL A 198 -2.97 -15.08 -5.62
C VAL A 198 -1.92 -15.90 -6.34
N VAL A 199 -2.20 -16.32 -7.58
CA VAL A 199 -1.27 -17.11 -8.41
C VAL A 199 -0.72 -16.25 -9.53
N TYR A 200 0.61 -16.13 -9.57
CA TYR A 200 1.33 -15.62 -10.73
C TYR A 200 2.03 -16.77 -11.44
N MET A 201 2.04 -16.71 -12.77
CA MET A 201 2.70 -17.69 -13.60
C MET A 201 3.41 -16.98 -14.76
N GLU A 202 4.65 -17.37 -14.97
CA GLU A 202 5.56 -16.72 -15.92
C GLU A 202 6.35 -17.78 -16.69
N TYR A 203 6.80 -17.43 -17.89
CA TYR A 203 7.42 -18.34 -18.83
C TYR A 203 8.84 -17.90 -19.15
N ARG A 204 9.71 -18.84 -19.45
CA ARG A 204 11.06 -18.56 -19.95
C ARG A 204 11.39 -19.49 -21.10
N ASN A 205 11.91 -18.90 -22.18
CA ASN A 205 12.56 -19.63 -23.25
C ASN A 205 13.81 -18.88 -23.74
N SER A 206 14.59 -19.54 -24.60
CA SER A 206 15.84 -18.99 -25.14
C SER A 206 15.68 -17.72 -26.00
N ASP A 207 14.59 -17.60 -26.78
CA ASP A 207 14.39 -16.48 -27.73
C ASP A 207 13.74 -15.23 -27.13
N SER A 208 12.82 -15.39 -26.18
CA SER A 208 12.01 -14.30 -25.60
C SER A 208 12.35 -13.99 -24.15
N GLY A 209 13.25 -14.75 -23.51
CA GLY A 209 13.58 -14.57 -22.09
C GLY A 209 12.36 -14.80 -21.20
N VAL A 210 12.29 -14.10 -20.06
CA VAL A 210 11.10 -14.12 -19.20
C VAL A 210 9.97 -13.36 -19.90
N ASN A 211 8.80 -14.01 -20.01
CA ASN A 211 7.65 -13.56 -20.81
C ASN A 211 6.30 -14.12 -20.31
N GLN A 212 5.20 -13.62 -20.89
CA GLN A 212 3.82 -14.08 -20.62
C GLN A 212 3.02 -14.35 -21.91
N ARG A 213 3.70 -14.75 -23.00
CA ARG A 213 3.06 -14.98 -24.29
C ARG A 213 2.13 -16.20 -24.23
N TYR A 214 0.90 -16.07 -24.73
CA TYR A 214 -0.16 -17.09 -24.69
C TYR A 214 -0.54 -17.53 -23.26
N TYR A 215 -0.74 -16.54 -22.37
CA TYR A 215 -1.22 -16.78 -21.01
C TYR A 215 -2.59 -17.46 -20.97
N GLY A 216 -2.75 -18.41 -20.03
CA GLY A 216 -3.97 -19.23 -19.95
C GLY A 216 -4.11 -20.29 -21.05
N GLY A 217 -3.13 -20.36 -21.97
CA GLY A 217 -3.07 -21.33 -23.07
C GLY A 217 -4.06 -21.03 -24.20
N ALA A 218 -3.60 -21.23 -25.42
CA ALA A 218 -4.40 -21.09 -26.63
C ALA A 218 -4.45 -22.42 -27.41
N ASP A 219 -5.53 -22.61 -28.15
CA ASP A 219 -5.71 -23.65 -29.16
C ASP A 219 -5.98 -22.89 -30.46
N PHE A 220 -5.22 -23.15 -31.54
CA PHE A 220 -5.33 -22.38 -32.79
C PHE A 220 -6.04 -23.14 -33.91
N GLY A 221 -6.48 -22.36 -34.90
CA GLY A 221 -6.82 -22.86 -36.23
C GLY A 221 -5.75 -22.54 -37.27
N ALA A 222 -5.78 -23.27 -38.38
CA ALA A 222 -4.76 -23.21 -39.44
C ALA A 222 -4.55 -21.81 -40.05
N LEU A 223 -3.31 -21.32 -40.03
CA LEU A 223 -2.40 -21.22 -41.19
C LEU A 223 -1.02 -20.71 -40.72
N ALA A 224 0.07 -21.30 -41.24
CA ALA A 224 1.42 -21.03 -40.74
C ALA A 224 2.14 -19.87 -41.45
N PHE A 225 2.78 -18.98 -40.68
CA PHE A 225 3.79 -18.05 -41.16
C PHE A 225 5.19 -18.52 -40.74
N ASN A 226 6.04 -18.90 -41.71
CA ASN A 226 7.49 -19.06 -41.54
C ASN A 226 8.00 -20.03 -40.43
N GLY A 227 7.27 -21.11 -40.11
CA GLY A 227 7.89 -22.31 -39.51
C GLY A 227 7.28 -22.87 -38.23
N THR A 228 6.30 -22.21 -37.62
CA THR A 228 5.34 -22.88 -36.72
C THR A 228 4.47 -23.84 -37.54
N ARG A 229 3.93 -24.90 -36.92
CA ARG A 229 3.14 -25.91 -37.64
C ARG A 229 1.67 -25.49 -37.73
N GLU A 230 0.96 -26.12 -38.66
CA GLU A 230 -0.40 -25.75 -39.06
C GLU A 230 -1.47 -26.11 -38.01
N ASP A 231 -1.08 -26.76 -36.89
CA ASP A 231 -1.94 -27.38 -35.88
C ASP A 231 -1.65 -26.92 -34.42
N ASP A 232 -0.87 -25.85 -34.23
CA ASP A 232 -0.20 -25.60 -32.94
C ASP A 232 -1.16 -25.16 -31.81
N ARG A 233 -1.22 -25.94 -30.72
CA ARG A 233 -1.77 -25.49 -29.43
C ARG A 233 -0.59 -25.03 -28.57
N VAL A 234 -0.67 -23.84 -28.01
CA VAL A 234 0.49 -23.18 -27.37
C VAL A 234 0.16 -22.60 -26.00
N GLY A 235 1.20 -22.15 -25.31
CA GLY A 235 1.11 -21.56 -23.98
C GLY A 235 0.85 -22.58 -22.87
N VAL A 236 0.63 -22.04 -21.69
CA VAL A 236 0.48 -22.78 -20.43
C VAL A 236 -0.72 -22.26 -19.66
N TYR A 237 -1.35 -23.14 -18.89
CA TYR A 237 -2.35 -22.75 -17.90
C TYR A 237 -2.23 -23.61 -16.65
N TRP A 238 -2.83 -23.11 -15.58
CA TRP A 238 -2.96 -23.81 -14.31
C TRP A 238 -4.43 -24.06 -13.98
N ARG A 239 -4.68 -25.14 -13.24
CA ARG A 239 -5.98 -25.47 -12.66
C ARG A 239 -5.84 -26.36 -11.43
N SER A 240 -6.98 -26.63 -10.79
CA SER A 240 -7.11 -27.53 -9.64
C SER A 240 -6.27 -27.06 -8.44
N LEU A 241 -6.12 -25.75 -8.31
CA LEU A 241 -5.57 -25.11 -7.13
C LEU A 241 -6.42 -25.48 -5.92
N ASN A 242 -5.73 -25.93 -4.87
CA ASN A 242 -6.31 -26.30 -3.58
C ASN A 242 -5.31 -25.93 -2.47
N THR A 243 -5.58 -26.28 -1.21
CA THR A 243 -4.73 -25.88 -0.08
C THR A 243 -3.34 -26.53 -0.04
N THR A 244 -3.06 -27.49 -0.93
CA THR A 244 -1.79 -28.24 -0.94
C THR A 244 -1.08 -28.28 -2.29
N SER A 245 -1.80 -28.15 -3.41
CA SER A 245 -1.22 -28.25 -4.75
C SER A 245 -1.93 -27.41 -5.82
N ILE A 246 -1.18 -27.17 -6.90
CA ILE A 246 -1.64 -26.59 -8.17
C ILE A 246 -1.19 -27.51 -9.31
N THR A 247 -1.94 -27.61 -10.42
CA THR A 247 -1.55 -28.45 -11.57
C THR A 247 -1.43 -27.64 -12.86
N LEU A 248 -0.26 -27.73 -13.49
CA LEU A 248 0.11 -27.03 -14.72
C LEU A 248 -0.06 -27.88 -15.97
N PHE A 249 -0.38 -27.23 -17.08
CA PHE A 249 -0.61 -27.86 -18.38
C PHE A 249 0.08 -27.02 -19.47
N ARG A 250 1.18 -27.54 -20.05
CA ARG A 250 1.81 -27.00 -21.26
C ARG A 250 1.22 -27.71 -22.47
N ARG A 251 0.83 -26.96 -23.51
CA ARG A 251 0.30 -27.54 -24.75
C ARG A 251 1.38 -28.30 -25.53
N ALA A 252 0.98 -29.15 -26.49
CA ALA A 252 1.90 -30.10 -27.13
C ALA A 252 2.78 -29.46 -28.20
N GLU A 253 2.40 -28.28 -28.67
CA GLU A 253 3.05 -27.55 -29.73
C GLU A 253 3.62 -26.20 -29.24
N ASP A 254 3.63 -25.97 -27.93
CA ASP A 254 4.24 -24.79 -27.32
C ASP A 254 5.77 -24.82 -27.36
N ASP A 255 6.39 -23.75 -27.88
CA ASP A 255 7.82 -23.43 -27.82
C ASP A 255 8.12 -22.14 -27.02
N TYR A 256 7.09 -21.44 -26.52
CA TYR A 256 7.24 -20.16 -25.80
C TYR A 256 7.47 -20.30 -24.28
N ALA A 257 7.15 -21.45 -23.70
CA ALA A 257 7.29 -21.74 -22.27
C ALA A 257 8.12 -23.02 -22.01
N GLU A 258 9.38 -23.03 -22.50
CA GLU A 258 10.35 -24.10 -22.24
C GLU A 258 10.50 -24.40 -20.73
N GLN A 259 10.52 -23.32 -19.94
CA GLN A 259 10.40 -23.35 -18.49
C GLN A 259 9.22 -22.49 -18.05
N VAL A 260 8.62 -22.90 -16.94
CA VAL A 260 7.53 -22.19 -16.26
C VAL A 260 7.93 -21.99 -14.81
N ARG A 261 7.49 -20.89 -14.22
CA ARG A 261 7.56 -20.66 -12.79
C ARG A 261 6.19 -20.22 -12.29
N VAL A 262 5.84 -20.69 -11.09
CA VAL A 262 4.59 -20.37 -10.40
C VAL A 262 4.95 -19.84 -9.04
N ARG A 263 4.45 -18.65 -8.74
CA ARG A 263 4.52 -18.02 -7.43
C ARG A 263 3.11 -17.88 -6.87
N ILE A 264 2.94 -18.20 -5.59
CA ILE A 264 1.68 -18.09 -4.87
C ILE A 264 1.90 -17.24 -3.64
N TRP A 265 1.03 -16.25 -3.44
CA TRP A 265 0.98 -15.46 -2.22
C TRP A 265 -0.32 -15.69 -1.49
N VAL A 266 -0.27 -15.82 -0.17
CA VAL A 266 -1.42 -15.85 0.74
C VAL A 266 -1.68 -14.42 1.20
N ARG A 267 -2.14 -13.56 0.28
CA ARG A 267 -2.36 -12.12 0.53
C ARG A 267 -3.86 -11.82 0.73
N PRO A 268 -4.36 -11.76 1.97
CA PRO A 268 -5.70 -11.28 2.25
C PRO A 268 -5.81 -9.77 1.98
N ASN A 269 -7.05 -9.27 1.97
CA ASN A 269 -7.42 -7.85 1.88
C ASN A 269 -7.11 -7.14 0.54
N PRO A 270 -7.63 -7.62 -0.61
CA PRO A 270 -7.91 -6.71 -1.71
C PRO A 270 -8.88 -5.62 -1.23
N THR A 271 -8.78 -4.41 -1.76
CA THR A 271 -9.71 -3.29 -1.49
C THR A 271 -11.14 -3.64 -1.88
N TYR A 272 -11.32 -4.53 -2.87
CA TYR A 272 -12.59 -5.17 -3.21
C TYR A 272 -12.41 -6.65 -3.55
N ASP A 273 -13.34 -7.47 -3.08
CA ASP A 273 -13.50 -8.87 -3.48
C ASP A 273 -14.96 -9.12 -3.88
N SER A 274 -15.19 -9.63 -5.08
CA SER A 274 -16.54 -9.99 -5.52
C SER A 274 -17.10 -11.25 -4.85
N GLY A 275 -16.25 -12.03 -4.18
CA GLY A 275 -16.48 -13.44 -3.93
C GLY A 275 -16.62 -14.24 -5.22
N TRP A 276 -17.04 -15.49 -5.13
CA TRP A 276 -17.36 -16.30 -6.29
C TRP A 276 -18.72 -15.92 -6.89
N VAL A 277 -18.70 -15.46 -8.13
CA VAL A 277 -19.87 -14.95 -8.84
C VAL A 277 -20.21 -15.86 -10.01
N SER A 278 -21.37 -16.52 -9.96
CA SER A 278 -21.88 -17.30 -11.08
C SER A 278 -22.10 -16.45 -12.32
N LEU A 279 -21.62 -16.97 -13.46
CA LEU A 279 -21.63 -16.32 -14.76
C LEU A 279 -22.03 -17.35 -15.83
N GLY A 280 -23.20 -17.18 -16.44
CA GLY A 280 -23.68 -18.03 -17.52
C GLY A 280 -22.83 -17.88 -18.78
N THR A 281 -22.93 -18.85 -19.70
CA THR A 281 -22.33 -18.71 -21.03
C THR A 281 -22.94 -17.53 -21.78
N ASP A 282 -22.10 -16.79 -22.52
CA ASP A 282 -22.41 -15.51 -23.18
C ASP A 282 -22.95 -14.41 -22.21
N GLN A 283 -22.79 -14.58 -20.90
CA GLN A 283 -23.28 -13.60 -19.93
C GLN A 283 -22.27 -12.48 -19.70
N VAL A 284 -22.71 -11.24 -19.90
CA VAL A 284 -22.07 -10.03 -19.37
C VAL A 284 -22.64 -9.73 -17.98
N LYS A 285 -21.78 -9.37 -17.02
CA LYS A 285 -22.19 -8.98 -15.67
C LYS A 285 -21.32 -7.85 -15.14
N THR A 286 -21.93 -6.77 -14.70
CA THR A 286 -21.25 -5.66 -14.00
C THR A 286 -21.22 -5.95 -12.50
N LEU A 287 -20.03 -5.82 -11.91
CA LEU A 287 -19.75 -5.97 -10.50
C LEU A 287 -19.43 -4.58 -9.94
N TYR A 288 -20.22 -4.11 -8.99
CA TYR A 288 -20.01 -2.81 -8.36
C TYR A 288 -19.09 -2.97 -7.15
N HIS A 289 -18.01 -2.20 -7.12
CA HIS A 289 -17.02 -2.17 -6.04
C HIS A 289 -16.99 -0.85 -5.27
N ASN A 290 -17.37 0.27 -5.90
CA ASN A 290 -17.48 1.60 -5.27
C ASN A 290 -16.20 2.03 -4.51
N ILE A 291 -15.02 1.74 -5.07
CA ILE A 291 -13.72 2.05 -4.44
C ILE A 291 -13.38 3.55 -4.58
N GLY A 292 -13.90 4.19 -5.64
CA GLY A 292 -13.73 5.60 -5.97
C GLY A 292 -12.31 5.97 -6.42
N GLY A 293 -12.13 7.22 -6.85
CA GLY A 293 -10.83 7.75 -7.27
C GLY A 293 -10.38 7.26 -8.64
N ASP A 294 -9.08 7.19 -8.89
CA ASP A 294 -8.56 6.87 -10.23
C ASP A 294 -8.46 5.34 -10.42
N PRO A 295 -9.10 4.74 -11.44
CA PRO A 295 -8.89 3.34 -11.81
C PRO A 295 -7.44 3.02 -12.18
N ASP A 296 -6.62 4.04 -12.48
CA ASP A 296 -5.20 3.85 -12.69
C ASP A 296 -4.45 3.43 -11.41
N ASP A 297 -4.99 3.64 -10.21
CA ASP A 297 -4.45 3.08 -8.96
C ASP A 297 -4.75 1.57 -8.79
N TYR A 298 -5.55 0.94 -9.68
CA TYR A 298 -6.15 -0.38 -9.45
C TYR A 298 -5.38 -1.53 -10.13
N VAL A 299 -5.05 -2.56 -9.34
CA VAL A 299 -4.59 -3.87 -9.82
C VAL A 299 -5.75 -4.85 -9.77
N VAL A 300 -6.06 -5.50 -10.90
CA VAL A 300 -7.19 -6.43 -11.02
C VAL A 300 -6.68 -7.85 -11.23
N TYR A 301 -7.02 -8.74 -10.32
CA TYR A 301 -6.83 -10.18 -10.46
C TYR A 301 -8.17 -10.86 -10.71
N MET A 302 -8.20 -11.79 -11.66
CA MET A 302 -9.38 -12.55 -12.04
C MET A 302 -9.10 -14.05 -11.98
N GLU A 303 -10.02 -14.82 -11.43
CA GLU A 303 -9.94 -16.28 -11.38
C GLU A 303 -11.25 -16.92 -11.80
N TYR A 304 -11.15 -18.17 -12.24
CA TYR A 304 -12.27 -18.99 -12.68
C TYR A 304 -12.47 -20.15 -11.74
N TRP A 305 -13.72 -20.55 -11.56
CA TRP A 305 -14.08 -21.82 -10.94
C TRP A 305 -15.03 -22.58 -11.85
N SER A 306 -14.83 -23.88 -11.95
CA SER A 306 -15.77 -24.83 -12.55
C SER A 306 -15.70 -26.18 -11.84
N GLY A 307 -16.81 -26.92 -11.81
CA GLY A 307 -16.87 -28.24 -11.17
C GLY A 307 -15.86 -29.25 -11.74
N GLY A 308 -15.45 -29.09 -13.00
CA GLY A 308 -14.49 -29.98 -13.68
C GLY A 308 -13.01 -29.56 -13.59
N SER A 309 -12.69 -28.33 -13.17
CA SER A 309 -11.30 -27.85 -13.08
C SER A 309 -10.92 -27.27 -11.72
N GLY A 310 -11.88 -26.99 -10.83
CA GLY A 310 -11.66 -26.23 -9.61
C GLY A 310 -11.27 -24.78 -9.91
N ILE A 311 -10.52 -24.16 -9.00
CA ILE A 311 -9.95 -22.83 -9.23
C ILE A 311 -8.88 -22.92 -10.33
N ASN A 312 -8.97 -22.05 -11.34
CA ASN A 312 -8.16 -22.09 -12.56
C ASN A 312 -8.08 -20.74 -13.29
N GLN A 313 -7.18 -20.65 -14.28
CA GLN A 313 -7.11 -19.57 -15.28
C GLN A 313 -6.93 -20.13 -16.71
N ARG A 314 -7.73 -21.14 -17.08
CA ARG A 314 -7.68 -21.70 -18.44
C ARG A 314 -8.40 -20.76 -19.43
N TYR A 315 -7.77 -20.47 -20.57
CA TYR A 315 -8.21 -19.48 -21.56
C TYR A 315 -8.37 -18.07 -21.00
N PHE A 316 -7.39 -17.62 -20.21
CA PHE A 316 -7.40 -16.31 -19.57
C PHE A 316 -7.46 -15.16 -20.60
N GLY A 317 -8.29 -14.15 -20.34
CA GLY A 317 -8.57 -13.09 -21.31
C GLY A 317 -9.60 -13.47 -22.40
N GLY A 318 -10.05 -14.72 -22.41
CA GLY A 318 -10.98 -15.30 -23.39
C GLY A 318 -10.29 -15.61 -24.73
N MET A 319 -10.50 -16.81 -25.25
CA MET A 319 -9.89 -17.31 -26.49
C MET A 319 -10.97 -17.90 -27.41
N ASP A 320 -10.68 -18.05 -28.70
CA ASP A 320 -11.54 -18.73 -29.68
C ASP A 320 -10.73 -19.93 -30.23
N PHE A 321 -11.35 -21.10 -30.44
CA PHE A 321 -10.61 -22.37 -30.69
C PHE A 321 -10.01 -22.52 -32.09
N GLY A 322 -10.61 -21.90 -33.11
CA GLY A 322 -10.22 -22.10 -34.50
C GLY A 322 -10.35 -23.56 -34.98
N ALA A 323 -9.79 -23.84 -36.16
CA ALA A 323 -10.01 -25.06 -36.95
C ALA A 323 -9.89 -26.43 -36.24
N HIS A 324 -9.23 -26.54 -35.08
CA HIS A 324 -8.95 -27.83 -34.41
C HIS A 324 -9.44 -27.88 -32.95
N PRO A 325 -10.77 -27.80 -32.73
CA PRO A 325 -11.36 -27.85 -31.41
C PRO A 325 -11.17 -29.21 -30.72
N PRO A 326 -11.14 -29.25 -29.37
CA PRO A 326 -11.23 -30.49 -28.61
C PRO A 326 -12.48 -31.32 -28.97
N SER A 327 -12.41 -32.64 -28.80
CA SER A 327 -13.55 -33.53 -29.11
C SER A 327 -14.82 -33.12 -28.35
N GLY A 328 -15.83 -32.66 -29.09
CA GLY A 328 -17.09 -32.15 -28.55
C GLY A 328 -17.28 -30.63 -28.66
N MET A 329 -16.29 -29.90 -29.17
CA MET A 329 -16.32 -28.47 -29.49
C MET A 329 -16.24 -28.26 -31.02
N ASN A 330 -16.65 -27.08 -31.52
CA ASN A 330 -16.56 -26.69 -32.93
C ASN A 330 -15.48 -25.63 -33.17
N GLU A 331 -15.13 -25.40 -34.44
CA GLU A 331 -14.05 -24.47 -34.82
C GLU A 331 -14.33 -23.01 -34.42
N ASP A 332 -15.61 -22.68 -34.28
CA ASP A 332 -16.11 -21.35 -33.95
C ASP A 332 -16.31 -21.16 -32.43
N ASP A 333 -16.10 -22.21 -31.63
CA ASP A 333 -16.35 -22.19 -30.18
C ASP A 333 -15.39 -21.22 -29.47
N ARG A 334 -15.94 -20.41 -28.56
CA ARG A 334 -15.23 -19.37 -27.81
C ARG A 334 -15.27 -19.69 -26.33
N VAL A 335 -14.13 -19.60 -25.66
CA VAL A 335 -13.91 -20.11 -24.30
C VAL A 335 -13.19 -19.12 -23.39
N GLY A 336 -13.22 -19.42 -22.09
CA GLY A 336 -12.70 -18.53 -21.06
C GLY A 336 -13.61 -17.34 -20.77
N ALA A 337 -13.06 -16.41 -20.01
CA ALA A 337 -13.72 -15.18 -19.60
C ALA A 337 -12.71 -14.02 -19.58
N TYR A 338 -13.21 -12.79 -19.50
CA TYR A 338 -12.36 -11.62 -19.27
C TYR A 338 -13.12 -10.55 -18.51
N TRP A 339 -12.37 -9.56 -18.02
CA TRP A 339 -12.90 -8.33 -17.47
C TRP A 339 -12.58 -7.14 -18.40
N ARG A 340 -13.44 -6.14 -18.33
CA ARG A 340 -13.38 -4.88 -19.09
C ARG A 340 -14.18 -3.80 -18.37
N SER A 341 -14.16 -2.59 -18.91
CA SER A 341 -15.01 -1.48 -18.45
C SER A 341 -14.77 -1.18 -16.97
N LEU A 342 -13.50 -1.23 -16.54
CA LEU A 342 -13.12 -0.84 -15.19
C LEU A 342 -13.22 0.69 -15.08
N ASP A 343 -14.04 1.15 -14.14
CA ASP A 343 -14.20 2.54 -13.73
C ASP A 343 -14.00 2.67 -12.21
N ASP A 344 -14.27 3.83 -11.62
CA ASP A 344 -14.05 4.08 -10.18
C ASP A 344 -15.07 3.37 -9.27
N SER A 345 -16.16 2.87 -9.85
CA SER A 345 -17.30 2.28 -9.17
C SER A 345 -17.57 0.83 -9.55
N SER A 346 -17.19 0.41 -10.75
CA SER A 346 -17.60 -0.86 -11.33
C SER A 346 -16.56 -1.50 -12.27
N ILE A 347 -16.70 -2.82 -12.44
CA ILE A 347 -15.97 -3.62 -13.42
C ILE A 347 -16.94 -4.59 -14.10
N THR A 348 -16.78 -4.81 -15.40
CA THR A 348 -17.64 -5.73 -16.16
C THR A 348 -16.91 -7.01 -16.53
N VAL A 349 -17.42 -8.15 -16.09
CA VAL A 349 -16.96 -9.49 -16.49
C VAL A 349 -17.83 -10.05 -17.62
N TYR A 350 -17.23 -10.87 -18.48
CA TYR A 350 -17.92 -11.59 -19.56
C TYR A 350 -17.34 -12.99 -19.73
N ARG A 351 -18.22 -13.98 -19.83
CA ARG A 351 -17.90 -15.38 -20.16
C ARG A 351 -18.34 -15.67 -21.59
N ARG A 352 -17.49 -16.35 -22.36
CA ARG A 352 -17.80 -16.70 -23.75
C ARG A 352 -18.95 -17.72 -23.87
N PRO A 353 -19.62 -17.85 -25.04
CA PRO A 353 -20.80 -18.71 -25.19
C PRO A 353 -20.52 -20.22 -25.07
N GLU A 354 -19.30 -20.68 -25.38
CA GLU A 354 -18.92 -22.10 -25.37
C GLU A 354 -17.98 -22.45 -24.20
N ASP A 355 -17.69 -21.50 -23.31
CA ASP A 355 -16.86 -21.73 -22.13
C ASP A 355 -17.52 -22.74 -21.16
N ILE A 356 -16.72 -23.69 -20.67
CA ILE A 356 -17.09 -24.63 -19.59
C ILE A 356 -16.12 -24.57 -18.40
N TYR A 357 -15.20 -23.61 -18.36
CA TYR A 357 -14.10 -23.57 -17.39
C TYR A 357 -14.25 -22.47 -16.33
N ALA A 358 -15.09 -21.46 -16.61
CA ALA A 358 -15.40 -20.30 -15.77
C ALA A 358 -16.90 -20.21 -15.43
N GLU A 359 -17.49 -21.30 -14.91
CA GLU A 359 -18.88 -21.34 -14.40
C GLU A 359 -19.15 -20.27 -13.34
N GLN A 360 -18.11 -19.95 -12.58
CA GLN A 360 -18.06 -18.82 -11.67
C GLN A 360 -16.76 -18.06 -11.92
N VAL A 361 -16.79 -16.75 -11.71
CA VAL A 361 -15.60 -15.88 -11.73
C VAL A 361 -15.47 -15.16 -10.41
N ARG A 362 -14.24 -14.82 -10.04
CA ARG A 362 -13.96 -13.94 -8.91
C ARG A 362 -13.04 -12.82 -9.37
N ILE A 363 -13.38 -11.59 -9.00
CA ILE A 363 -12.57 -10.40 -9.21
C ILE A 363 -12.10 -9.91 -7.85
N ARG A 364 -10.79 -9.69 -7.76
CA ARG A 364 -10.15 -8.98 -6.65
C ARG A 364 -9.46 -7.74 -7.18
N ILE A 365 -9.68 -6.61 -6.51
CA ILE A 365 -9.08 -5.32 -6.86
C ILE A 365 -8.30 -4.82 -5.65
N TRP A 366 -7.00 -4.59 -5.83
CA TRP A 366 -6.19 -3.84 -4.88
C TRP A 366 -6.02 -2.43 -5.42
N ARG A 367 -6.09 -1.45 -4.53
CA ARG A 367 -5.80 -0.07 -4.83
C ARG A 367 -4.54 0.36 -4.07
N TYR A 368 -3.62 1.00 -4.79
CA TYR A 368 -2.47 1.68 -4.19
C TYR A 368 -2.59 3.17 -4.48
N TRP A 369 -2.91 3.96 -3.47
CA TRP A 369 -3.16 5.38 -3.71
C TRP A 369 -1.86 6.10 -4.07
N THR A 370 -1.83 6.67 -5.27
CA THR A 370 -0.74 7.55 -5.70
C THR A 370 -1.06 8.99 -5.25
N PRO A 371 -0.15 9.67 -4.52
CA PRO A 371 -0.34 11.06 -4.12
C PRO A 371 -0.66 12.00 -5.29
N THR A 372 -1.91 12.43 -5.36
CA THR A 372 -2.37 13.43 -6.33
C THR A 372 -1.93 14.84 -5.91
N TYR A 373 -2.05 15.81 -6.82
CA TYR A 373 -1.96 17.22 -6.41
C TYR A 373 -3.12 17.53 -5.43
N PRO A 374 -2.87 18.16 -4.26
CA PRO A 374 -3.90 18.40 -3.26
C PRO A 374 -5.09 19.17 -3.82
N ASP A 375 -6.29 18.84 -3.35
CA ASP A 375 -7.52 19.58 -3.69
C ASP A 375 -7.44 21.04 -3.26
N TYR A 376 -6.70 21.33 -2.18
CA TYR A 376 -6.35 22.68 -1.78
C TYR A 376 -4.88 22.82 -1.39
N ASP A 377 -4.25 23.91 -1.85
CA ASP A 377 -2.91 24.34 -1.47
C ASP A 377 -2.93 25.84 -1.20
N SER A 378 -2.59 26.24 0.04
CA SER A 378 -2.55 27.66 0.42
C SER A 378 -1.41 28.45 -0.24
N GLY A 379 -0.44 27.76 -0.85
CA GLY A 379 0.88 28.31 -1.11
C GLY A 379 1.59 28.70 0.18
N TRP A 380 2.67 29.49 0.08
CA TRP A 380 3.38 30.03 1.24
C TRP A 380 2.66 31.25 1.81
N VAL A 381 2.03 31.09 2.97
CA VAL A 381 1.31 32.13 3.70
C VAL A 381 2.17 32.63 4.85
N SER A 382 2.57 33.89 4.82
CA SER A 382 3.28 34.52 5.94
C SER A 382 2.38 34.60 7.18
N ILE A 383 2.92 34.29 8.35
CA ILE A 383 2.20 34.29 9.63
C ILE A 383 3.12 34.85 10.74
N GLY A 384 2.65 35.84 11.47
CA GLY A 384 3.38 36.48 12.57
C GLY A 384 3.50 35.57 13.79
N GLN A 385 4.48 35.87 14.64
CA GLN A 385 4.55 35.31 15.99
C GLN A 385 3.27 35.61 16.77
N ASN A 386 2.72 34.61 17.46
CA ASN A 386 1.43 34.69 18.17
C ASN A 386 0.21 35.00 17.27
N GLU A 387 0.31 34.86 15.95
CA GLU A 387 -0.83 35.04 15.02
C GLU A 387 -1.64 33.74 14.91
N ALA A 388 -2.96 33.85 15.03
CA ALA A 388 -3.90 32.83 14.56
C ALA A 388 -4.44 33.26 13.21
N LYS A 389 -4.26 32.44 12.19
CA LYS A 389 -4.61 32.73 10.81
C LYS A 389 -5.55 31.67 10.24
N THR A 390 -6.77 32.10 9.93
CA THR A 390 -7.74 31.27 9.22
C THR A 390 -7.45 31.31 7.72
N ILE A 391 -7.38 30.12 7.13
CA ILE A 391 -7.10 29.86 5.73
C ILE A 391 -8.38 29.24 5.13
N THR A 392 -8.97 29.90 4.14
CA THR A 392 -10.17 29.43 3.44
C THR A 392 -9.79 28.56 2.25
N HIS A 393 -10.46 27.42 2.12
CA HIS A 393 -10.25 26.42 1.07
C HIS A 393 -11.52 25.96 0.35
N ASP A 394 -12.71 26.23 0.89
CA ASP A 394 -14.03 26.01 0.25
C ASP A 394 -14.26 24.61 -0.36
N LEU A 395 -13.62 23.58 0.21
CA LEU A 395 -13.62 22.23 -0.36
C LEU A 395 -14.99 21.54 -0.30
N GLY A 396 -15.76 21.75 0.77
CA GLY A 396 -17.05 21.09 1.01
C GLY A 396 -16.93 19.59 1.29
N GLY A 397 -18.04 18.96 1.68
CA GLY A 397 -18.07 17.56 2.10
C GLY A 397 -17.74 17.37 3.58
N ASP A 398 -17.38 16.16 3.98
CA ASP A 398 -16.99 15.84 5.35
C ASP A 398 -15.50 16.16 5.59
N THR A 399 -15.17 16.73 6.75
CA THR A 399 -13.78 16.92 7.18
C THR A 399 -13.10 15.61 7.54
N ASP A 400 -13.90 14.59 7.85
CA ASP A 400 -13.45 13.25 8.19
C ASP A 400 -12.77 12.53 6.99
N ASP A 401 -12.91 13.07 5.77
CA ASP A 401 -12.22 12.62 4.54
C ASP A 401 -10.89 13.37 4.28
N TYR A 402 -10.57 14.41 5.06
CA TYR A 402 -9.44 15.31 4.74
C TYR A 402 -8.12 14.83 5.34
N LEU A 403 -7.08 14.65 4.52
CA LEU A 403 -5.69 14.60 4.97
C LEU A 403 -5.10 16.03 4.94
N VAL A 404 -4.44 16.43 6.02
CA VAL A 404 -3.82 17.77 6.14
C VAL A 404 -2.32 17.63 6.33
N ASP A 405 -1.56 18.14 5.35
CA ASP A 405 -0.13 18.42 5.49
C ASP A 405 0.07 19.90 5.80
N MET A 406 0.99 20.20 6.71
CA MET A 406 1.39 21.57 7.00
C MET A 406 2.91 21.66 7.11
N GLN A 407 3.51 22.43 6.20
CA GLN A 407 4.95 22.65 6.12
C GLN A 407 5.31 24.07 6.57
N TYR A 408 6.55 24.23 7.05
CA TYR A 408 7.11 25.52 7.45
C TYR A 408 8.18 25.98 6.48
N ARG A 409 8.34 27.29 6.38
CA ARG A 409 9.48 27.92 5.73
C ARG A 409 9.93 29.13 6.52
N MET A 410 11.24 29.30 6.61
CA MET A 410 11.88 30.54 7.04
C MET A 410 12.88 31.01 5.99
N SER A 411 13.22 32.29 6.05
CA SER A 411 14.38 32.86 5.37
C SER A 411 15.68 32.27 5.94
N GLY A 412 16.68 32.07 5.08
CA GLY A 412 17.97 31.47 5.46
C GLY A 412 17.98 29.93 5.48
N ASN A 413 18.74 29.35 6.40
CA ASN A 413 19.37 28.02 6.21
C ASN A 413 18.45 26.79 6.40
N ASN A 414 17.32 26.91 7.10
CA ASN A 414 16.44 25.75 7.34
C ASN A 414 15.47 25.46 6.17
N GLY A 415 15.33 26.37 5.19
CA GLY A 415 14.51 26.17 4.00
C GLY A 415 13.07 25.74 4.31
N VAL A 416 12.55 24.78 3.55
CA VAL A 416 11.30 24.07 3.89
C VAL A 416 11.61 23.03 4.97
N ASN A 417 10.82 23.03 6.05
CA ASN A 417 11.06 22.21 7.23
C ASN A 417 9.75 21.84 7.96
N LEU A 418 9.88 20.96 8.95
CA LEU A 418 8.80 20.52 9.82
C LEU A 418 9.25 20.51 11.30
N ARG A 419 10.10 21.46 11.68
CA ARG A 419 10.67 21.56 13.02
C ARG A 419 9.60 22.08 14.00
N TYR A 420 9.41 21.37 15.11
CA TYR A 420 8.39 21.62 16.15
C TYR A 420 6.94 21.54 15.62
N TYR A 421 6.68 20.51 14.80
CA TYR A 421 5.36 20.18 14.30
C TYR A 421 4.35 19.92 15.43
N GLY A 422 3.10 20.34 15.25
CA GLY A 422 2.11 20.36 16.33
C GLY A 422 2.30 21.48 17.38
N GLY A 423 3.41 22.22 17.31
CA GLY A 423 3.75 23.33 18.20
C GLY A 423 4.22 22.86 19.58
N ALA A 424 5.51 23.03 19.87
CA ALA A 424 6.11 22.68 21.15
C ALA A 424 6.13 23.88 22.12
N ASP A 425 6.10 23.59 23.41
CA ASP A 425 6.39 24.54 24.50
C ASP A 425 7.65 24.00 25.22
N PHE A 426 8.54 24.86 25.75
CA PHE A 426 9.77 24.46 26.46
C PHE A 426 9.90 25.08 27.86
N GLY A 427 10.64 24.40 28.75
CA GLY A 427 11.02 24.91 30.08
C GLY A 427 12.24 25.84 30.10
N ALA A 428 12.56 26.35 31.30
CA ALA A 428 13.16 27.67 31.52
C ALA A 428 14.64 27.92 31.14
N LYS A 429 15.31 27.10 30.31
CA LYS A 429 16.76 27.26 30.06
C LYS A 429 17.15 27.39 28.59
N SER A 430 17.41 28.64 28.23
CA SER A 430 18.09 29.00 26.98
C SER A 430 19.48 28.36 26.87
N PHE A 431 19.82 27.94 25.64
CA PHE A 431 21.20 27.66 25.24
C PHE A 431 21.62 28.62 24.13
N GLY A 432 22.58 29.51 24.43
CA GLY A 432 23.34 30.22 23.39
C GLY A 432 22.66 31.41 22.70
N GLY A 433 21.71 32.10 23.37
CA GLY A 433 21.21 33.41 22.91
C GLY A 433 19.71 33.49 22.59
N SER A 434 18.97 32.40 22.77
CA SER A 434 17.51 32.41 22.88
C SER A 434 17.03 33.06 24.18
N ALA A 435 15.73 33.35 24.30
CA ALA A 435 15.13 33.70 25.59
C ALA A 435 14.88 32.44 26.43
N GLU A 436 14.71 32.60 27.75
CA GLU A 436 14.49 31.47 28.69
C GLU A 436 13.15 30.73 28.46
N ASN A 437 12.26 31.22 27.59
CA ASN A 437 10.83 30.83 27.53
C ASN A 437 10.35 30.50 26.10
N GLU A 438 11.14 29.81 25.27
CA GLU A 438 10.79 29.58 23.86
C GLU A 438 9.60 28.60 23.68
N ARG A 439 8.41 29.10 23.35
CA ARG A 439 7.34 28.29 22.74
C ARG A 439 7.38 28.43 21.22
N VAL A 440 7.43 27.33 20.49
CA VAL A 440 7.87 27.35 19.08
C VAL A 440 7.08 26.41 18.17
N GLY A 441 7.31 26.54 16.87
CA GLY A 441 6.54 25.86 15.84
C GLY A 441 5.13 26.42 15.69
N ALA A 442 4.30 25.65 14.99
CA ALA A 442 2.92 25.99 14.69
C ALA A 442 2.04 24.74 14.69
N TYR A 443 0.73 24.92 14.76
CA TYR A 443 -0.23 23.82 14.57
C TYR A 443 -1.46 24.31 13.82
N TRP A 444 -2.22 23.37 13.28
CA TRP A 444 -3.54 23.63 12.75
C TRP A 444 -4.65 23.11 13.68
N ARG A 445 -5.79 23.78 13.63
CA ARG A 445 -7.01 23.44 14.37
C ARG A 445 -8.25 23.98 13.67
N SER A 446 -9.41 23.61 14.18
CA SER A 446 -10.71 24.12 13.73
C SER A 446 -10.89 23.90 12.23
N LEU A 447 -10.49 22.71 11.78
CA LEU A 447 -10.76 22.24 10.42
C LEU A 447 -12.28 22.11 10.25
N THR A 448 -12.76 22.72 9.19
CA THR A 448 -14.17 22.73 8.74
C THR A 448 -14.20 22.39 7.26
N SER A 449 -15.37 22.19 6.68
CA SER A 449 -15.47 21.89 5.25
C SER A 449 -15.02 23.04 4.32
N SER A 450 -14.87 24.27 4.83
CA SER A 450 -14.43 25.42 4.03
C SER A 450 -13.21 26.17 4.56
N SER A 451 -12.75 25.91 5.79
CA SER A 451 -11.62 26.62 6.38
C SER A 451 -10.85 25.80 7.42
N ILE A 452 -9.59 26.18 7.63
CA ILE A 452 -8.69 25.66 8.66
C ILE A 452 -7.98 26.84 9.35
N THR A 453 -7.69 26.75 10.64
CA THR A 453 -6.94 27.81 11.37
C THR A 453 -5.56 27.32 11.79
N VAL A 454 -4.52 27.97 11.27
CA VAL A 454 -3.13 27.77 11.69
C VAL A 454 -2.81 28.77 12.81
N TYR A 455 -2.02 28.37 13.80
CA TYR A 455 -1.48 29.26 14.82
C TYR A 455 0.02 29.05 15.00
N ARG A 456 0.78 30.14 14.96
CA ARG A 456 2.22 30.17 15.24
C ARG A 456 2.47 30.68 16.66
N ARG A 457 3.34 30.00 17.40
CA ARG A 457 3.68 30.38 18.79
C ARG A 457 4.37 31.76 18.85
N PRO A 458 4.35 32.47 20.00
CA PRO A 458 4.96 33.79 20.12
C PRO A 458 6.48 33.80 19.95
N GLU A 459 7.17 32.73 20.34
CA GLU A 459 8.63 32.65 20.32
C GLU A 459 9.16 31.84 19.11
N ASP A 460 8.28 31.29 18.27
CA ASP A 460 8.70 30.56 17.07
C ASP A 460 9.49 31.45 16.10
N ILE A 461 10.63 30.96 15.63
CA ILE A 461 11.43 31.58 14.56
C ILE A 461 11.59 30.68 13.32
N TYR A 462 10.95 29.50 13.29
CA TYR A 462 11.17 28.48 12.26
C TYR A 462 10.06 28.41 11.20
N ALA A 463 8.90 29.01 11.46
CA ALA A 463 7.72 29.04 10.58
C ALA A 463 7.30 30.48 10.22
N GLU A 464 8.21 31.30 9.70
CA GLU A 464 7.89 32.65 9.17
C GLU A 464 6.76 32.62 8.11
N GLN A 465 6.73 31.53 7.35
CA GLN A 465 5.64 31.18 6.46
C GLN A 465 5.20 29.74 6.73
N VAL A 466 3.90 29.51 6.61
CA VAL A 466 3.27 28.19 6.65
C VAL A 466 2.67 27.87 5.29
N ARG A 467 2.62 26.60 4.92
CA ARG A 467 1.87 26.12 3.77
C ARG A 467 1.01 24.96 4.21
N VAL A 468 -0.29 25.05 3.98
CA VAL A 468 -1.27 24.00 4.27
C VAL A 468 -1.72 23.39 2.96
N ARG A 469 -1.64 22.06 2.87
CA ARG A 469 -2.16 21.27 1.76
C ARG A 469 -3.22 20.32 2.30
N ILE A 470 -4.34 20.22 1.58
CA ILE A 470 -5.47 19.37 1.97
C ILE A 470 -5.83 18.50 0.76
N TRP A 471 -5.89 17.20 0.99
CA TRP A 471 -6.45 16.21 0.06
C TRP A 471 -7.77 15.73 0.61
N LYS A 472 -8.78 15.63 -0.25
CA LYS A 472 -9.93 14.75 -0.03
C LYS A 472 -9.48 13.34 -0.35
N MET A 473 -9.13 12.60 0.68
CA MET A 473 -8.61 11.26 0.50
C MET A 473 -9.71 10.33 -0.02
N PRO A 474 -9.35 9.30 -0.80
CA PRO A 474 -10.22 8.16 -0.96
C PRO A 474 -10.45 7.47 0.39
N GLN A 475 -11.44 6.58 0.46
CA GLN A 475 -11.64 5.71 1.62
C GLN A 475 -10.31 5.00 1.97
N PRO A 476 -9.82 5.11 3.22
CA PRO A 476 -8.63 4.41 3.67
C PRO A 476 -8.86 2.90 3.74
N ASP A 477 -7.79 2.12 3.58
CA ASP A 477 -7.82 0.66 3.80
C ASP A 477 -8.17 0.33 5.26
N TYR A 478 -7.78 1.20 6.21
CA TYR A 478 -8.22 1.14 7.60
C TYR A 478 -8.64 2.51 8.13
N ASP A 479 -9.78 2.55 8.82
CA ASP A 479 -10.24 3.70 9.59
C ASP A 479 -10.69 3.25 10.98
N SER A 480 -10.14 3.86 12.03
CA SER A 480 -10.61 3.59 13.40
C SER A 480 -11.96 4.25 13.73
N GLY A 481 -12.40 5.19 12.91
CA GLY A 481 -13.36 6.21 13.31
C GLY A 481 -12.84 7.08 14.46
N TRP A 482 -13.70 7.93 15.02
CA TRP A 482 -13.37 8.73 16.20
C TRP A 482 -13.43 7.86 17.48
N VAL A 483 -12.27 7.48 18.00
CA VAL A 483 -12.10 6.70 19.23
C VAL A 483 -11.85 7.65 20.40
N SER A 484 -12.71 7.61 21.41
CA SER A 484 -12.46 8.32 22.68
C SER A 484 -11.29 7.67 23.41
N LEU A 485 -10.28 8.47 23.76
CA LEU A 485 -9.05 8.00 24.42
C LEU A 485 -8.88 8.73 25.74
N ALA A 486 -8.80 8.01 26.86
CA ALA A 486 -8.63 8.63 28.17
C ALA A 486 -7.22 9.22 28.32
N GLN A 487 -7.09 10.24 29.16
CA GLN A 487 -5.79 10.75 29.60
C GLN A 487 -4.95 9.63 30.23
N ASP A 488 -3.65 9.65 29.95
CA ASP A 488 -2.67 8.62 30.35
C ASP A 488 -3.05 7.18 29.96
N THR A 489 -3.64 7.01 28.78
CA THR A 489 -3.96 5.67 28.27
C THR A 489 -3.46 5.47 26.84
N SER A 490 -3.15 4.22 26.53
CA SER A 490 -2.91 3.76 25.16
C SER A 490 -3.99 2.79 24.71
N THR A 491 -4.42 2.91 23.46
CA THR A 491 -5.31 1.98 22.78
C THR A 491 -4.58 1.38 21.58
N THR A 492 -4.55 0.06 21.50
CA THR A 492 -4.10 -0.66 20.31
C THR A 492 -5.27 -0.85 19.35
N LEU A 493 -5.07 -0.45 18.11
CA LEU A 493 -6.02 -0.46 17.01
C LEU A 493 -5.58 -1.53 16.02
N ASN A 494 -6.35 -2.61 15.92
CA ASN A 494 -6.07 -3.72 15.01
C ASN A 494 -6.64 -3.39 13.63
N HIS A 495 -5.77 -3.27 12.62
CA HIS A 495 -6.13 -3.00 11.23
C HIS A 495 -5.99 -4.22 10.31
N ASN A 496 -5.17 -5.21 10.69
CA ASN A 496 -4.98 -6.49 9.99
C ASN A 496 -4.66 -6.36 8.48
N LEU A 497 -4.07 -5.25 8.03
CA LEU A 497 -3.88 -4.95 6.61
C LEU A 497 -2.89 -5.91 5.92
N GLY A 498 -1.86 -6.35 6.65
CA GLY A 498 -0.80 -7.23 6.15
C GLY A 498 0.20 -6.50 5.23
N GLY A 499 1.22 -7.23 4.78
CA GLY A 499 2.24 -6.69 3.88
C GLY A 499 3.33 -5.89 4.57
N SER A 500 4.01 -5.02 3.80
CA SER A 500 5.04 -4.14 4.35
C SER A 500 4.39 -2.97 5.07
N ILE A 501 4.82 -2.69 6.30
CA ILE A 501 4.50 -1.41 6.93
C ILE A 501 5.05 -0.23 6.13
N GLY A 502 6.11 -0.46 5.34
CA GLY A 502 6.61 0.45 4.31
C GLY A 502 5.52 0.90 3.35
N ASP A 503 4.49 0.11 3.06
CA ASP A 503 3.47 0.53 2.10
C ASP A 503 2.47 1.55 2.69
N TYR A 504 2.53 1.84 3.99
CA TYR A 504 1.49 2.64 4.66
C TYR A 504 1.70 4.15 4.55
N LEU A 505 0.60 4.89 4.62
CA LEU A 505 0.53 6.29 5.05
C LEU A 505 -0.39 6.37 6.26
N VAL A 506 0.16 6.75 7.41
CA VAL A 506 -0.58 6.85 8.68
C VAL A 506 -0.91 8.31 8.98
N ASP A 507 -2.21 8.62 9.01
CA ASP A 507 -2.74 9.86 9.56
C ASP A 507 -3.24 9.64 11.00
N LEU A 508 -2.97 10.60 11.87
CA LEU A 508 -3.49 10.66 13.23
C LEU A 508 -4.03 12.06 13.49
N GLN A 509 -5.34 12.16 13.69
CA GLN A 509 -6.04 13.41 13.98
C GLN A 509 -6.65 13.41 15.38
N TYR A 510 -6.80 14.61 15.94
CA TYR A 510 -7.41 14.85 17.24
C TYR A 510 -8.74 15.56 17.08
N ARG A 511 -9.68 15.28 17.97
CA ARG A 511 -10.93 16.02 18.09
C ARG A 511 -11.21 16.31 19.55
N ASN A 512 -11.55 17.56 19.83
CA ASN A 512 -12.11 17.98 21.11
C ASN A 512 -13.18 19.06 20.90
N THR A 513 -13.98 19.30 21.93
CA THR A 513 -15.06 20.31 21.89
C THR A 513 -14.59 21.74 21.61
N GLY A 514 -13.40 22.12 22.08
CA GLY A 514 -12.91 23.51 22.01
C GLY A 514 -12.10 23.88 20.75
N SER A 515 -11.49 22.92 20.07
CA SER A 515 -10.67 23.15 18.86
C SER A 515 -11.19 22.42 17.62
N GLY A 516 -12.20 21.55 17.74
CA GLY A 516 -12.68 20.73 16.62
C GLY A 516 -11.63 19.71 16.19
N VAL A 517 -11.64 19.34 14.90
CA VAL A 517 -10.57 18.54 14.31
C VAL A 517 -9.28 19.37 14.28
N ASN A 518 -8.22 18.83 14.87
CA ASN A 518 -6.98 19.54 15.13
C ASN A 518 -5.78 18.59 15.22
N GLN A 519 -4.58 19.17 15.31
CA GLN A 519 -3.31 18.43 15.40
C GLN A 519 -2.35 19.07 16.42
N ARG A 520 -2.92 19.65 17.48
CA ARG A 520 -2.16 20.37 18.52
C ARG A 520 -1.32 19.39 19.35
N TYR A 521 -0.04 19.72 19.56
CA TYR A 521 0.91 18.89 20.30
C TYR A 521 1.11 17.48 19.74
N TYR A 522 1.11 17.36 18.41
CA TYR A 522 1.41 16.09 17.76
C TYR A 522 2.80 15.57 18.13
N GLY A 523 2.90 14.26 18.37
CA GLY A 523 4.10 13.65 18.92
C GLY A 523 4.18 13.73 20.45
N GLY A 524 3.43 14.64 21.07
CA GLY A 524 3.43 14.88 22.51
C GLY A 524 4.46 15.93 22.94
N ALA A 525 4.05 16.84 23.82
CA ALA A 525 4.88 17.89 24.41
C ALA A 525 4.75 17.91 25.95
N ASP A 526 5.68 18.59 26.62
CA ASP A 526 5.73 18.81 28.07
C ASP A 526 5.97 20.31 28.29
N PHE A 527 5.30 20.97 29.25
CA PHE A 527 5.32 22.45 29.30
C PHE A 527 6.49 23.09 30.05
N GLY A 528 6.95 22.51 31.17
CA GLY A 528 7.93 23.17 32.04
C GLY A 528 7.41 24.49 32.63
N ASP A 529 8.29 25.29 33.26
CA ASP A 529 7.95 26.40 34.18
C ASP A 529 7.03 27.53 33.63
N HIS A 530 6.71 27.51 32.33
CA HIS A 530 5.90 28.53 31.66
C HIS A 530 4.72 27.94 30.89
N PRO A 531 3.76 27.27 31.56
CA PRO A 531 2.58 26.72 30.91
C PRO A 531 1.65 27.80 30.33
N PRO A 532 0.79 27.48 29.35
CA PRO A 532 -0.31 28.35 28.94
C PRO A 532 -1.26 28.66 30.11
N SER A 533 -2.01 29.76 30.03
CA SER A 533 -2.97 30.14 31.08
C SER A 533 -4.02 29.05 31.31
N GLY A 534 -4.03 28.46 32.51
CA GLY A 534 -4.93 27.36 32.89
C GLY A 534 -4.29 25.97 32.85
N MET A 535 -2.97 25.90 32.70
CA MET A 535 -2.14 24.69 32.72
C MET A 535 -1.02 24.81 33.76
N ASN A 536 -0.45 23.70 34.18
CA ASN A 536 0.69 23.64 35.12
C ASN A 536 1.99 23.29 34.40
N GLU A 537 3.11 23.55 35.07
CA GLU A 537 4.46 23.26 34.57
C GLU A 537 4.75 21.76 34.35
N ASP A 538 4.01 20.92 35.06
CA ASP A 538 4.05 19.46 34.95
C ASP A 538 3.22 18.91 33.78
N ASP A 539 2.35 19.72 33.16
CA ASP A 539 1.36 19.23 32.21
C ASP A 539 2.03 18.67 30.94
N ARG A 540 1.73 17.40 30.64
CA ARG A 540 2.18 16.66 29.46
C ARG A 540 1.00 16.45 28.53
N VAL A 541 1.07 17.02 27.33
CA VAL A 541 -0.07 17.17 26.43
C VAL A 541 0.15 16.53 25.06
N GLY A 542 -0.93 16.44 24.28
CA GLY A 542 -0.94 15.82 22.97
C GLY A 542 -1.09 14.30 23.00
N ALA A 543 -0.94 13.72 21.81
CA ALA A 543 -0.98 12.28 21.59
C ALA A 543 0.02 11.89 20.49
N TYR A 544 0.34 10.61 20.40
CA TYR A 544 1.16 10.06 19.33
C TYR A 544 0.80 8.60 19.07
N TRP A 545 1.22 8.09 17.93
CA TRP A 545 1.17 6.66 17.64
C TRP A 545 2.56 6.03 17.70
N ARG A 546 2.58 4.73 18.03
CA ARG A 546 3.76 3.87 18.14
C ARG A 546 3.39 2.42 17.90
N SER A 547 4.40 1.55 17.87
CA SER A 547 4.24 0.11 17.68
C SER A 547 3.39 -0.21 16.46
N LEU A 548 3.63 0.49 15.35
CA LEU A 548 3.05 0.14 14.06
C LEU A 548 3.72 -1.15 13.57
N ASP A 549 2.89 -2.17 13.32
CA ASP A 549 3.25 -3.42 12.67
C ASP A 549 2.30 -3.69 11.50
N ASN A 550 2.38 -4.87 10.86
CA ASN A 550 1.55 -5.15 9.69
C ASN A 550 0.06 -5.41 10.04
N SER A 551 -0.28 -5.51 11.31
CA SER A 551 -1.61 -5.87 11.83
C SER A 551 -2.18 -4.87 12.83
N SER A 552 -1.34 -4.11 13.55
CA SER A 552 -1.76 -3.22 14.63
C SER A 552 -0.98 -1.91 14.70
N ILE A 553 -1.59 -0.90 15.32
CA ILE A 553 -0.96 0.37 15.69
C ILE A 553 -1.44 0.81 17.07
N THR A 554 -0.57 1.37 17.91
CA THR A 554 -0.93 1.81 19.27
C THR A 554 -0.89 3.33 19.38
N VAL A 555 -2.02 3.95 19.74
CA VAL A 555 -2.11 5.40 20.02
C VAL A 555 -2.04 5.61 21.54
N TYR A 556 -1.28 6.60 21.99
CA TYR A 556 -1.20 7.01 23.40
C TYR A 556 -1.51 8.50 23.55
N ARG A 557 -2.31 8.85 24.56
CA ARG A 557 -2.64 10.23 24.96
C ARG A 557 -1.98 10.52 26.31
N ARG A 558 -1.29 11.66 26.41
CA ARG A 558 -0.55 12.05 27.61
C ARG A 558 -1.49 12.44 28.78
N PRO A 559 -1.04 12.39 30.05
CA PRO A 559 -1.92 12.51 31.21
C PRO A 559 -2.67 13.84 31.34
N GLU A 560 -2.09 14.96 30.90
CA GLU A 560 -2.70 16.29 31.04
C GLU A 560 -3.26 16.82 29.70
N ASP A 561 -3.22 16.03 28.63
CA ASP A 561 -3.77 16.44 27.34
C ASP A 561 -5.27 16.75 27.43
N ILE A 562 -5.70 17.89 26.89
CA ILE A 562 -7.11 18.28 26.73
C ILE A 562 -7.51 18.53 25.26
N TYR A 563 -6.65 18.17 24.29
CA TYR A 563 -6.85 18.48 22.86
C TYR A 563 -7.19 17.27 22.00
N ALA A 564 -6.91 16.06 22.49
CA ALA A 564 -7.21 14.77 21.88
C ALA A 564 -8.22 13.96 22.73
N GLU A 565 -9.36 14.58 23.11
CA GLU A 565 -10.49 13.88 23.75
C GLU A 565 -10.92 12.63 22.95
N GLN A 566 -10.87 12.76 21.63
CA GLN A 566 -10.96 11.66 20.69
C GLN A 566 -9.78 11.70 19.71
N VAL A 567 -9.36 10.53 19.28
CA VAL A 567 -8.34 10.32 18.24
C VAL A 567 -8.96 9.57 17.06
N ARG A 568 -8.40 9.75 15.87
CA ARG A 568 -8.69 8.90 14.71
C ARG A 568 -7.40 8.54 14.03
N VAL A 569 -7.24 7.26 13.69
CA VAL A 569 -6.16 6.76 12.84
C VAL A 569 -6.75 6.30 11.52
N ARG A 570 -6.15 6.76 10.43
CA ARG A 570 -6.44 6.30 9.07
C ARG A 570 -5.15 5.80 8.44
N ILE A 571 -5.25 4.68 7.73
CA ILE A 571 -4.12 4.06 7.02
C ILE A 571 -4.53 3.80 5.58
N TRP A 572 -3.75 4.35 4.64
CA TRP A 572 -3.82 4.01 3.21
C TRP A 572 -2.60 3.18 2.83
N ARG A 573 -2.77 2.21 1.93
CA ARG A 573 -1.67 1.58 1.19
C ARG A 573 -1.32 2.43 -0.03
N MET A 574 -0.05 2.82 -0.08
CA MET A 574 0.48 3.82 -0.98
C MET A 574 1.04 3.18 -2.25
N ALA A 575 1.06 3.97 -3.32
CA ALA A 575 2.03 3.74 -4.39
C ALA A 575 3.46 3.80 -3.83
N ALA A 576 4.42 3.10 -4.45
CA ALA A 576 5.83 3.22 -4.08
C ALA A 576 6.27 4.70 -4.16
N PRO A 577 7.09 5.20 -3.22
CA PRO A 577 7.60 6.57 -3.27
C PRO A 577 8.64 6.71 -4.38
N ASP A 578 8.71 7.88 -5.01
CA ASP A 578 9.78 8.21 -5.96
C ASP A 578 11.17 8.14 -5.31
N TYR A 579 11.24 8.36 -3.99
CA TYR A 579 12.43 8.12 -3.19
C TYR A 579 12.06 7.51 -1.83
N ASP A 580 12.72 6.40 -1.51
CA ASP A 580 12.81 5.86 -0.16
C ASP A 580 14.28 5.91 0.30
N SER A 581 14.51 6.14 1.60
CA SER A 581 15.86 6.11 2.17
C SER A 581 16.26 4.75 2.74
N ASP A 582 15.32 3.81 2.81
CA ASP A 582 15.32 2.69 3.76
C ASP A 582 15.51 3.18 5.23
N TRP A 583 15.48 2.24 6.18
CA TRP A 583 15.80 2.49 7.59
C TRP A 583 17.28 2.83 7.78
N THR A 584 17.56 4.11 8.02
CA THR A 584 18.91 4.63 8.26
C THR A 584 19.14 4.91 9.74
N LEU A 585 20.18 4.30 10.31
CA LEU A 585 20.65 4.57 11.67
C LEU A 585 21.08 6.04 11.80
N ILE A 586 20.54 6.77 12.78
CA ILE A 586 20.91 8.17 13.03
C ILE A 586 21.33 8.36 14.49
N GLY A 587 22.56 8.86 14.68
CA GLY A 587 23.11 9.13 16.00
C GLY A 587 22.38 10.30 16.70
N ARG A 588 22.42 10.32 18.03
CA ARG A 588 21.96 11.48 18.80
C ARG A 588 22.83 12.69 18.50
N ASP A 589 22.20 13.87 18.41
CA ASP A 589 22.81 15.13 17.95
C ASP A 589 23.40 15.10 16.53
N VAL A 590 22.99 14.14 15.68
CA VAL A 590 23.45 14.03 14.30
C VAL A 590 22.41 14.60 13.34
N SER A 591 22.87 15.41 12.38
CA SER A 591 22.10 15.72 11.16
C SER A 591 22.51 14.75 10.05
N GLN A 592 21.56 14.03 9.47
CA GLN A 592 21.76 13.15 8.31
C GLN A 592 21.11 13.78 7.08
N THR A 593 21.89 13.98 6.02
CA THR A 593 21.38 14.45 4.73
C THR A 593 21.15 13.28 3.79
N PHE A 594 19.92 13.15 3.31
CA PHE A 594 19.47 12.15 2.35
C PHE A 594 19.43 12.79 0.96
N THR A 595 20.15 12.20 0.00
CA THR A 595 20.18 12.66 -1.40
C THR A 595 19.23 11.82 -2.24
N HIS A 596 18.19 12.46 -2.78
CA HIS A 596 17.11 11.79 -3.52
C HIS A 596 17.09 12.14 -5.02
N ASN A 597 17.76 13.22 -5.45
CA ASN A 597 17.93 13.62 -6.87
C ASN A 597 16.66 13.76 -7.75
N LEU A 598 15.46 13.76 -7.16
CA LEU A 598 14.17 13.76 -7.87
C LEU A 598 13.93 14.95 -8.82
N GLY A 599 14.63 16.06 -8.61
CA GLY A 599 14.54 17.25 -9.45
C GLY A 599 13.19 17.97 -9.34
N GLY A 600 12.98 18.98 -10.20
CA GLY A 600 11.77 19.78 -10.18
C GLY A 600 11.68 20.72 -8.97
N ASN A 601 10.47 20.90 -8.44
CA ASN A 601 10.16 21.86 -7.39
C ASN A 601 9.83 21.11 -6.07
N PRO A 602 10.55 21.35 -4.97
CA PRO A 602 10.28 20.66 -3.69
C PRO A 602 8.92 21.00 -3.07
N TYR A 603 8.21 22.01 -3.57
CA TYR A 603 6.83 22.29 -3.16
C TYR A 603 5.84 21.26 -3.73
N ASP A 604 6.24 20.49 -4.74
CA ASP A 604 5.44 19.43 -5.36
C ASP A 604 5.77 18.06 -4.75
N TYR A 605 6.32 18.01 -3.54
CA TYR A 605 6.64 16.77 -2.82
C TYR A 605 5.71 16.54 -1.62
N LEU A 606 5.14 15.35 -1.49
CA LEU A 606 4.66 14.84 -0.21
C LEU A 606 5.84 14.14 0.47
N VAL A 607 6.12 14.52 1.73
CA VAL A 607 7.24 13.97 2.50
C VAL A 607 6.67 13.32 3.75
N VAL A 608 6.95 12.02 3.92
CA VAL A 608 6.71 11.28 5.15
C VAL A 608 8.08 10.93 5.75
N MET A 609 8.23 11.15 7.05
CA MET A 609 9.38 10.66 7.80
C MET A 609 8.86 9.81 8.94
N TRP A 610 9.42 8.60 9.08
CA TRP A 610 9.19 7.72 10.21
C TRP A 610 10.43 7.59 11.07
N GLN A 611 10.21 7.16 12.30
CA GLN A 611 11.26 6.86 13.25
C GLN A 611 11.00 5.51 13.93
N PHE A 612 12.07 4.78 14.23
CA PHE A 612 12.03 3.49 14.89
C PHE A 612 12.96 3.47 16.11
N SER A 613 12.51 2.87 17.20
CA SER A 613 13.37 2.45 18.32
C SER A 613 12.92 1.10 18.86
N ALA A 614 13.85 0.35 19.45
CA ALA A 614 13.56 -0.99 20.00
C ALA A 614 12.45 -0.98 21.08
N SER A 615 12.21 0.16 21.73
CA SER A 615 11.21 0.32 22.80
C SER A 615 9.82 0.81 22.32
N ASN A 616 9.71 1.36 21.11
CA ASN A 616 8.45 1.91 20.58
C ASN A 616 8.10 1.41 19.17
N GLY A 617 8.92 0.55 18.55
CA GLY A 617 8.74 0.14 17.15
C GLY A 617 8.75 1.35 16.20
N VAL A 618 8.10 1.23 15.05
CA VAL A 618 7.81 2.38 14.17
C VAL A 618 6.80 3.28 14.87
N ASN A 619 7.12 4.58 14.98
CA ASN A 619 6.40 5.53 15.82
C ASN A 619 6.52 6.99 15.34
N GLN A 620 5.78 7.90 15.99
CA GLN A 620 5.87 9.35 15.81
C GLN A 620 6.02 10.11 17.15
N ARG A 621 6.61 9.49 18.16
CA ARG A 621 6.79 10.11 19.49
C ARG A 621 7.78 11.28 19.43
N HIS A 622 7.35 12.46 19.86
CA HIS A 622 8.08 13.73 19.76
C HIS A 622 8.47 14.09 18.31
N TYR A 623 7.67 13.70 17.31
CA TYR A 623 7.87 14.10 15.91
C TYR A 623 7.83 15.63 15.73
N GLY A 624 8.79 16.18 14.99
CA GLY A 624 9.10 17.61 14.99
C GLY A 624 10.17 18.01 16.02
N GLY A 625 10.46 17.14 16.99
CA GLY A 625 11.30 17.39 18.14
C GLY A 625 10.56 18.07 19.29
N ALA A 626 10.96 17.78 20.52
CA ALA A 626 10.47 18.40 21.75
C ALA A 626 11.62 18.54 22.76
N ASP A 627 11.50 19.47 23.71
CA ASP A 627 12.42 19.59 24.85
C ASP A 627 11.58 19.37 26.13
N PHE A 628 12.09 18.67 27.16
CA PHE A 628 11.25 18.13 28.26
C PHE A 628 10.83 19.14 29.33
N GLY A 629 11.55 20.25 29.50
CA GLY A 629 11.24 21.29 30.48
C GLY A 629 11.35 20.83 31.94
N ALA A 630 10.99 21.72 32.88
CA ALA A 630 11.31 21.66 34.31
C ALA A 630 11.18 20.28 35.01
N ASN A 631 10.11 19.54 34.71
CA ASN A 631 9.73 18.31 35.39
C ASN A 631 9.70 17.10 34.42
N PRO A 632 10.89 16.72 33.92
CA PRO A 632 11.04 15.69 32.90
C PRO A 632 10.55 14.31 33.40
N PRO A 633 10.17 13.39 32.48
CA PRO A 633 9.94 12.00 32.85
C PRO A 633 11.17 11.36 33.51
N ALA A 634 10.95 10.39 34.39
CA ALA A 634 12.04 9.73 35.13
C ALA A 634 13.13 9.19 34.18
N GLY A 635 14.38 9.63 34.38
CA GLY A 635 15.52 9.29 33.54
C GLY A 635 15.95 10.39 32.55
N TYR A 636 15.20 11.49 32.43
CA TYR A 636 15.56 12.67 31.67
C TYR A 636 15.84 13.87 32.59
N ASN A 637 16.58 14.88 32.11
CA ASN A 637 16.77 16.18 32.76
C ASN A 637 15.89 17.26 32.12
N ALA A 638 15.74 18.40 32.80
CA ALA A 638 14.88 19.48 32.33
C ALA A 638 15.36 20.16 31.02
N ASP A 639 16.64 19.99 30.72
CA ASP A 639 17.32 20.58 29.56
C ASP A 639 17.38 19.57 28.38
N ASP A 640 16.85 18.34 28.57
CA ASP A 640 16.92 17.24 27.60
C ASP A 640 15.98 17.47 26.40
N ARG A 641 16.46 17.11 25.22
CA ARG A 641 15.76 17.30 23.95
C ARG A 641 15.63 15.97 23.20
N VAL A 642 14.44 15.71 22.68
CA VAL A 642 14.05 14.42 22.13
C VAL A 642 13.31 14.53 20.80
N GLY A 643 13.15 13.39 20.13
CA GLY A 643 12.51 13.28 18.83
C GLY A 643 13.40 13.68 17.65
N THR A 644 12.78 13.63 16.47
CA THR A 644 13.41 13.95 15.20
C THR A 644 12.59 14.95 14.41
N TYR A 645 13.25 15.68 13.50
CA TYR A 645 12.57 16.49 12.49
C TYR A 645 13.39 16.55 11.21
N TRP A 646 12.73 16.88 10.10
CA TRP A 646 13.38 17.18 8.84
C TRP A 646 13.36 18.69 8.51
N ARG A 647 14.36 19.11 7.74
CA ARG A 647 14.58 20.49 7.29
C ARG A 647 15.35 20.52 5.98
N SER A 648 15.48 21.72 5.41
CA SER A 648 16.30 22.01 4.24
C SER A 648 15.95 21.11 3.05
N LEU A 649 14.66 20.85 2.84
CA LEU A 649 14.17 20.13 1.67
C LEU A 649 14.44 20.96 0.39
N THR A 650 15.18 20.37 -0.53
CA THR A 650 15.52 20.91 -1.86
C THR A 650 14.98 19.98 -2.94
N SER A 651 15.25 20.28 -4.22
CA SER A 651 14.92 19.39 -5.33
C SER A 651 15.83 18.15 -5.43
N SER A 652 16.83 17.98 -4.55
CA SER A 652 17.76 16.85 -4.60
C SER A 652 18.15 16.28 -3.24
N SER A 653 17.81 16.95 -2.14
CA SER A 653 18.16 16.52 -0.79
C SER A 653 17.16 16.94 0.28
N ILE A 654 17.09 16.18 1.36
CA ILE A 654 16.42 16.52 2.62
C ILE A 654 17.36 16.23 3.80
N THR A 655 17.31 17.01 4.88
CA THR A 655 18.13 16.77 6.07
C THR A 655 17.28 16.46 7.29
N VAL A 656 17.45 15.27 7.86
CA VAL A 656 16.87 14.88 9.16
C VAL A 656 17.86 15.23 10.26
N TYR A 657 17.37 15.55 11.45
CA TYR A 657 18.17 15.72 12.65
C TYR A 657 17.51 15.02 13.85
N ARG A 658 18.31 14.23 14.56
CA ARG A 658 17.94 13.60 15.84
C ARG A 658 18.54 14.41 17.00
N ARG A 659 17.73 14.66 18.03
CA ARG A 659 18.15 15.44 19.20
C ARG A 659 19.19 14.70 20.08
N PRO A 660 19.97 15.42 20.92
CA PRO A 660 21.05 14.81 21.70
C PRO A 660 20.61 13.81 22.78
N GLU A 661 19.38 13.95 23.30
CA GLU A 661 18.85 13.10 24.36
C GLU A 661 17.78 12.11 23.86
N ASP A 662 17.49 12.09 22.55
CA ASP A 662 16.45 11.24 21.98
C ASP A 662 16.69 9.73 22.20
N GLY A 663 15.75 9.06 22.87
CA GLY A 663 15.70 7.60 23.04
C GLY A 663 14.65 6.89 22.17
N PHE A 664 14.04 7.56 21.19
CA PHE A 664 12.81 7.09 20.52
C PHE A 664 12.95 6.88 19.00
N ALA A 665 14.03 7.38 18.40
CA ALA A 665 14.32 7.35 16.97
C ALA A 665 15.76 6.91 16.68
N ASP A 666 16.08 5.65 16.97
CA ASP A 666 17.38 5.06 16.64
C ASP A 666 17.63 5.00 15.13
N TYR A 667 16.57 4.72 14.36
CA TYR A 667 16.56 4.75 12.91
C TYR A 667 15.48 5.71 12.42
N VAL A 668 15.71 6.29 11.24
CA VAL A 668 14.74 7.10 10.50
C VAL A 668 14.62 6.60 9.07
N GLU A 669 13.42 6.76 8.51
CA GLU A 669 13.11 6.43 7.12
C GLU A 669 12.42 7.65 6.51
N VAL A 670 12.86 8.09 5.33
CA VAL A 670 12.39 9.30 4.67
C VAL A 670 11.89 8.96 3.28
N ARG A 671 10.61 9.25 3.05
CA ARG A 671 9.85 8.78 1.92
C ARG A 671 9.23 9.97 1.20
N ILE A 672 9.47 10.09 -0.10
CA ILE A 672 9.10 11.25 -0.89
C ILE A 672 8.33 10.80 -2.13
N TRP A 673 7.10 11.30 -2.27
CA TRP A 673 6.31 11.19 -3.50
C TRP A 673 6.28 12.55 -4.19
N ARG A 674 6.58 12.55 -5.49
CA ARG A 674 6.49 13.72 -6.35
C ARG A 674 5.10 13.80 -6.97
N LEU A 675 4.35 14.81 -6.55
CA LEU A 675 2.99 15.05 -7.01
C LEU A 675 2.96 15.38 -8.52
N PRO A 676 1.97 14.90 -9.28
CA PRO A 676 1.82 15.25 -10.69
C PRO A 676 1.71 16.77 -10.92
N SER A 677 2.55 17.31 -11.81
CA SER A 677 2.57 18.74 -12.11
C SER A 677 1.33 19.18 -12.89
N ARG A 678 0.54 20.12 -12.35
CA ARG A 678 -0.59 20.73 -13.06
C ARG A 678 -0.11 21.87 -13.98
N VAL A 679 -0.23 21.69 -15.30
CA VAL A 679 0.02 22.75 -16.28
C VAL A 679 -1.26 23.56 -16.49
N PHE A 680 -1.34 24.72 -15.84
CA PHE A 680 -2.42 25.69 -16.08
C PHE A 680 -2.17 26.44 -17.40
N LEU A 681 -2.83 26.00 -18.48
CA LEU A 681 -2.88 26.76 -19.72
C LEU A 681 -3.76 28.01 -19.54
N PRO A 682 -3.29 29.22 -19.92
CA PRO A 682 -4.09 30.43 -19.76
C PRO A 682 -5.33 30.38 -20.66
N LEU A 683 -6.51 30.51 -20.05
CA LEU A 683 -7.78 30.57 -20.77
C LEU A 683 -7.90 31.91 -21.52
N VAL A 684 -7.44 31.93 -22.78
CA VAL A 684 -7.57 33.10 -23.66
C VAL A 684 -9.00 33.18 -24.21
N LEU A 685 -9.91 33.77 -23.42
CA LEU A 685 -11.22 34.17 -23.91
C LEU A 685 -11.04 35.30 -24.93
N ARG A 686 -11.30 35.03 -26.21
CA ARG A 686 -11.47 36.10 -27.20
C ARG A 686 -12.79 36.82 -26.91
N GLY A 687 -12.74 38.14 -26.78
CA GLY A 687 -13.94 38.96 -26.60
C GLY A 687 -14.90 38.79 -27.78
N HIS A 688 -16.16 38.52 -27.45
CA HIS A 688 -17.31 38.56 -28.35
C HIS A 688 -17.99 39.93 -28.29
#